data_AF-A0A7W1YHL9-F1
#
_entry.id   AF-A0A7W1YHL9-F1
#
_cell.length_a   1.000
_cell.length_b   1.000
_cell.length_c   1.000
_cell.angle_alpha   90.00
_cell.angle_beta   90.00
_cell.angle_gamma   90.00
#
_symmetry.space_group_name_H-M   'P 1'
#
loop_
_entity.id
_entity.type
_entity.pdbx_description
1 polymer ?
#
loop_
_entity_poly.entity_id
_entity_poly.type
_entity_poly.pdbx_seq_one_letter_code
_entity_poly.pdbx_strand_id
1 'polypeptide(L)'
;MKKLKMAVFLVLLLGITCVSFSMQARADEVKTKKLYTLETPTWLSKAGLDKGIGHDKQDLGIILPANVELEIRQVNPKFTGSLTMALFNDDSQKEKNATITSSWTKVSHAYTAVPLIETTFTSEAPIVEYKVTDKMKALPDFMLGNDDGTLFLEKWDSNDAEFAMLKTRYFQMLVPKKDKAYMKNMKDFKTVEELCNYYNKVFEIYNELAGLSFTPTNATDKNVENRYFIKANAHGPGGGYYGKPHTGQSNDTLAVFFLMKGWGGIHEIGHGYQGAFMSDPSFGVAEVWNNLYAATFERRVLGSELYAKGTMYGDSRAGREANLNRDWKINKLPMNNWGGSSKERILMNFQEKAGDKALTVFNQEYRKIANEDGFAPANHYLLDLISKYYGQASGFDFTPVIESGEGVMSREQKEENRLNNYQAVAALVDVVPAAKVSEVQAELGLESYLTLVDTTQLEHTGLFGSASIHLDIDDFSQIKGQYLTVKNGKEVVKKVLITDKDIELGILPNGIYTIDAPTGNSAKYALDNYYLYVKDTTNKCTIKYTPKTASYLASQTIRFQGLGDHVFSSAKVDLEQGKLFVNTSATSPHSYFGSTLYAKIEVLDTDGKVVYTKSMTGTNTVVDKADVAIKVGYKLRIYHAEPERLRADDKSERLVVGDTKIVDTAQKTNIFTITSTGLANDSLKNNPDDILIVKIKEAVAKVEANPLLLNAPNSEVKDDIWIAIQLLSEPAKSQMLEKYSNLFPALAAMEEPLTSVSITAPDTLNLKKDGFSGKYGEDIAAVKLIVEGRVVQVATLNPATHTYTFSGLTGKRIRTTDGVSVIGYTASGSEVHQLEMEVTN
;
A
#
# COMPACT_ATOMS: atom_id res chain seq x y z
N MET A 1 73.46 69.79 -6.86
CA MET A 1 72.85 68.76 -5.99
C MET A 1 72.58 67.50 -6.79
N LYS A 2 73.65 66.77 -7.09
CA LYS A 2 73.74 65.48 -7.79
C LYS A 2 75.01 64.89 -7.18
N LYS A 3 74.88 63.94 -6.23
CA LYS A 3 75.94 63.10 -5.60
C LYS A 3 75.56 62.63 -4.18
N LEU A 4 74.30 62.24 -3.96
CA LEU A 4 73.92 61.47 -2.77
C LEU A 4 72.78 60.46 -3.04
N LYS A 5 72.70 59.92 -4.26
CA LYS A 5 71.73 58.87 -4.64
C LYS A 5 72.33 57.71 -5.44
N MET A 6 73.67 57.54 -5.43
CA MET A 6 74.35 56.50 -6.24
C MET A 6 75.20 55.52 -5.42
N ALA A 7 75.24 55.63 -4.09
CA ALA A 7 75.98 54.72 -3.21
C ALA A 7 75.10 53.64 -2.54
N VAL A 8 73.77 53.80 -2.58
CA VAL A 8 72.82 52.80 -2.04
C VAL A 8 72.42 51.74 -3.10
N PHE A 9 72.76 51.98 -4.37
CA PHE A 9 72.42 51.07 -5.48
C PHE A 9 73.52 50.04 -5.80
N LEU A 10 74.73 50.15 -5.22
CA LEU A 10 75.84 49.23 -5.51
C LEU A 10 76.08 48.15 -4.44
N VAL A 11 75.47 48.29 -3.24
CA VAL A 11 75.45 47.22 -2.22
C VAL A 11 74.29 46.24 -2.48
N LEU A 12 73.35 46.59 -3.36
CA LEU A 12 72.21 45.74 -3.73
C LEU A 12 72.47 44.82 -4.96
N LEU A 13 73.64 44.90 -5.60
CA LEU A 13 73.92 44.17 -6.85
C LEU A 13 75.11 43.18 -6.80
N LEU A 14 75.73 42.97 -5.64
CA LEU A 14 76.84 42.02 -5.44
C LEU A 14 76.54 40.90 -4.42
N GLY A 15 75.25 40.74 -4.06
CA GLY A 15 74.73 39.61 -3.28
C GLY A 15 74.09 38.51 -4.13
N ILE A 16 74.28 38.52 -5.45
CA ILE A 16 73.90 37.43 -6.35
C ILE A 16 75.19 36.75 -6.78
N THR A 17 75.59 35.72 -6.03
CA THR A 17 76.21 34.46 -6.49
C THR A 17 76.86 33.75 -5.29
N CYS A 18 76.05 33.12 -4.45
CA CYS A 18 76.43 31.91 -3.74
C CYS A 18 75.16 31.07 -3.62
N VAL A 19 75.11 30.04 -4.47
CA VAL A 19 74.13 28.96 -4.43
C VAL A 19 74.25 28.26 -3.08
N SER A 20 73.31 28.53 -2.19
CA SER A 20 72.93 27.56 -1.16
C SER A 20 71.58 26.99 -1.59
N PHE A 21 71.60 25.75 -2.10
CA PHE A 21 70.43 24.89 -2.12
C PHE A 21 70.00 24.64 -0.67
N SER A 22 69.27 25.58 -0.07
CA SER A 22 68.45 25.24 1.08
C SER A 22 67.17 24.63 0.53
N MET A 23 67.12 23.29 0.48
CA MET A 23 65.85 22.57 0.55
C MET A 23 65.10 23.12 1.76
N GLN A 24 64.15 24.02 1.51
CA GLN A 24 63.24 24.48 2.53
C GLN A 24 62.25 23.34 2.74
N ALA A 25 62.62 22.40 3.61
CA ALA A 25 61.71 21.38 4.09
C ALA A 25 60.50 22.11 4.68
N ARG A 26 59.38 22.12 3.96
CA ARG A 26 58.11 22.56 4.53
C ARG A 26 57.72 21.49 5.54
N ALA A 27 57.66 21.88 6.82
CA ALA A 27 57.19 21.00 7.88
C ALA A 27 55.73 20.59 7.62
N ASP A 28 55.36 19.37 8.02
CA ASP A 28 53.98 18.88 7.99
C ASP A 28 53.04 19.89 8.67
N GLU A 29 51.97 20.30 7.97
CA GLU A 29 50.98 21.23 8.50
C GLU A 29 49.88 20.43 9.21
N VAL A 30 49.71 20.62 10.53
CA VAL A 30 48.56 20.06 11.25
C VAL A 30 47.35 20.96 10.99
N LYS A 31 46.34 20.43 10.30
CA LYS A 31 45.05 21.08 10.07
C LYS A 31 44.00 20.58 11.03
N THR A 32 43.12 21.47 11.47
CA THR A 32 41.96 21.15 12.30
C THR A 32 40.68 21.40 11.53
N LYS A 33 39.75 20.45 11.54
CA LYS A 33 38.43 20.60 10.93
C LYS A 33 37.34 20.19 11.92
N LYS A 34 36.40 21.10 12.18
CA LYS A 34 35.15 20.77 12.87
C LYS A 34 34.20 20.18 11.85
N LEU A 35 33.71 18.98 12.12
CA LEU A 35 32.73 18.29 11.30
C LEU A 35 31.32 18.68 11.75
N TYR A 36 30.37 18.80 10.83
CA TYR A 36 28.95 18.92 11.19
C TYR A 36 28.33 17.54 11.39
N THR A 37 27.16 17.52 12.03
CA THR A 37 26.35 16.31 12.24
C THR A 37 24.97 16.48 11.61
N LEU A 38 24.27 15.37 11.44
CA LEU A 38 22.88 15.36 10.97
C LEU A 38 21.95 14.78 12.03
N GLU A 39 20.69 15.19 11.99
CA GLU A 39 19.63 14.61 12.81
C GLU A 39 19.31 13.19 12.32
N THR A 40 19.12 12.24 13.24
CA THR A 40 18.68 10.88 12.93
C THR A 40 17.22 10.88 12.45
N PRO A 41 16.93 10.58 11.17
CA PRO A 41 15.58 10.65 10.61
C PRO A 41 14.80 9.36 10.84
N THR A 42 14.47 9.05 12.09
CA THR A 42 13.78 7.81 12.46
C THR A 42 12.45 7.63 11.72
N TRP A 43 11.77 8.74 11.38
CA TRP A 43 10.51 8.71 10.64
C TRP A 43 10.64 8.25 9.19
N LEU A 44 11.79 8.53 8.56
CA LEU A 44 12.10 8.01 7.23
C LEU A 44 12.51 6.54 7.31
N SER A 45 13.39 6.20 8.27
CA SER A 45 13.88 4.83 8.43
C SER A 45 12.76 3.83 8.77
N LYS A 46 11.81 4.20 9.63
CA LYS A 46 10.63 3.35 9.95
C LYS A 46 9.74 3.10 8.71
N ALA A 47 9.63 4.07 7.81
CA ALA A 47 8.92 3.90 6.54
C ALA A 47 9.75 3.15 5.47
N GLY A 48 11.02 2.85 5.75
CA GLY A 48 11.94 2.28 4.76
C GLY A 48 12.40 3.27 3.69
N LEU A 49 12.20 4.58 3.89
CA LEU A 49 12.64 5.63 2.97
C LEU A 49 14.09 6.00 3.29
N ASP A 50 15.03 5.49 2.50
CA ASP A 50 16.46 5.72 2.77
C ASP A 50 16.89 7.14 2.39
N LYS A 51 16.49 7.62 1.21
CA LYS A 51 16.75 8.98 0.73
C LYS A 51 18.19 9.46 0.92
N GLY A 52 19.18 8.59 0.74
CA GLY A 52 20.61 8.87 0.94
C GLY A 52 21.06 8.96 2.40
N ILE A 53 20.35 8.37 3.37
CA ILE A 53 20.82 8.28 4.76
C ILE A 53 22.14 7.48 4.77
N GLY A 54 23.21 8.10 5.29
CA GLY A 54 24.56 7.53 5.26
C GLY A 54 25.39 7.88 4.01
N HIS A 55 24.83 8.63 3.06
CA HIS A 55 25.57 9.10 1.89
C HIS A 55 26.45 10.31 2.20
N ASP A 56 25.94 11.25 3.00
CA ASP A 56 26.61 12.53 3.27
C ASP A 56 28.00 12.34 3.90
N LYS A 57 28.99 13.02 3.32
CA LYS A 57 30.41 12.88 3.65
C LYS A 57 31.11 14.22 3.74
N GLN A 58 32.18 14.29 4.53
CA GLN A 58 32.96 15.50 4.75
C GLN A 58 34.40 15.27 4.32
N ASP A 59 34.79 15.91 3.21
CA ASP A 59 36.14 15.83 2.65
C ASP A 59 37.19 16.52 3.53
N LEU A 60 38.45 16.11 3.47
CA LEU A 60 39.55 16.81 4.15
C LEU A 60 40.20 17.90 3.27
N GLY A 61 39.65 18.18 2.08
CA GLY A 61 40.22 19.15 1.13
C GLY A 61 41.53 18.69 0.46
N ILE A 62 41.87 17.40 0.56
CA ILE A 62 43.11 16.84 0.02
C ILE A 62 42.85 15.60 -0.84
N ILE A 63 43.78 15.31 -1.75
CA ILE A 63 43.92 14.02 -2.42
C ILE A 63 45.12 13.32 -1.80
N LEU A 64 44.91 12.09 -1.35
CA LEU A 64 45.94 11.23 -0.80
C LEU A 64 46.54 10.37 -1.92
N PRO A 65 47.80 10.60 -2.34
CA PRO A 65 48.42 9.77 -3.36
C PRO A 65 48.67 8.34 -2.88
N ALA A 66 48.80 7.42 -3.83
CA ALA A 66 49.20 6.04 -3.57
C ALA A 66 50.43 5.95 -2.64
N ASN A 67 50.33 5.11 -1.61
CA ASN A 67 51.35 4.80 -0.62
C ASN A 67 51.84 6.00 0.23
N VAL A 68 51.14 7.14 0.19
CA VAL A 68 51.37 8.25 1.12
C VAL A 68 50.55 8.03 2.39
N GLU A 69 51.13 8.36 3.53
CA GLU A 69 50.51 8.22 4.84
C GLU A 69 49.81 9.52 5.27
N LEU A 70 48.57 9.41 5.71
CA LEU A 70 47.80 10.44 6.40
C LEU A 70 47.77 10.10 7.88
N GLU A 71 48.31 10.99 8.72
CA GLU A 71 48.10 10.94 10.16
C GLU A 71 46.86 11.77 10.53
N ILE A 72 45.91 11.17 11.23
CA ILE A 72 44.65 11.81 11.63
C ILE A 72 44.18 11.33 13.01
N ARG A 73 43.53 12.22 13.77
CA ARG A 73 42.84 11.89 15.04
C ARG A 73 41.60 12.74 15.23
N GLN A 74 40.67 12.25 16.04
CA GLN A 74 39.54 13.00 16.58
C GLN A 74 39.97 13.66 17.90
N VAL A 75 39.59 14.92 18.15
CA VAL A 75 40.04 15.68 19.33
C VAL A 75 38.93 16.31 20.16
N ASN A 76 37.66 16.19 19.77
CA ASN A 76 36.56 16.67 20.62
C ASN A 76 36.28 15.65 21.73
N PRO A 77 36.60 15.94 23.01
CA PRO A 77 36.43 15.00 24.11
C PRO A 77 34.96 14.69 24.43
N LYS A 78 34.00 15.50 23.95
CA LYS A 78 32.57 15.27 24.14
C LYS A 78 31.98 14.27 23.16
N PHE A 79 32.67 14.00 22.05
CA PHE A 79 32.23 13.02 21.08
C PHE A 79 32.78 11.65 21.45
N THR A 80 31.89 10.72 21.79
CA THR A 80 32.23 9.36 22.25
C THR A 80 32.05 8.29 21.17
N GLY A 81 31.58 8.68 19.98
CA GLY A 81 31.42 7.79 18.83
C GLY A 81 32.76 7.45 18.16
N SER A 82 32.70 6.59 17.15
CA SER A 82 33.80 6.38 16.21
C SER A 82 33.49 7.08 14.89
N LEU A 83 34.54 7.51 14.17
CA LEU A 83 34.40 8.06 12.83
C LEU A 83 34.87 7.02 11.81
N THR A 84 34.08 6.83 10.77
CA THR A 84 34.49 6.08 9.58
C THR A 84 35.00 7.07 8.54
N MET A 85 36.25 6.89 8.12
CA MET A 85 36.83 7.61 6.98
C MET A 85 36.99 6.65 5.81
N ALA A 86 36.34 6.97 4.70
CA ALA A 86 36.47 6.27 3.44
C ALA A 86 37.56 6.93 2.58
N LEU A 87 38.45 6.12 2.01
CA LEU A 87 39.37 6.51 0.95
C LEU A 87 38.74 6.12 -0.38
N PHE A 88 37.94 7.03 -0.93
CA PHE A 88 37.20 6.78 -2.18
C PHE A 88 37.95 7.23 -3.43
N ASN A 89 37.69 6.53 -4.53
CA ASN A 89 38.15 6.84 -5.87
C ASN A 89 37.09 6.39 -6.89
N ASP A 90 37.47 6.12 -8.13
CA ASP A 90 36.59 5.73 -9.23
C ASP A 90 36.34 4.21 -9.31
N ASP A 91 36.78 3.42 -8.32
CA ASP A 91 36.70 1.96 -8.37
C ASP A 91 36.65 1.32 -6.96
N SER A 92 35.51 0.75 -6.61
CA SER A 92 35.28 0.12 -5.31
C SER A 92 36.27 -0.99 -4.93
N GLN A 93 36.90 -1.67 -5.90
CA GLN A 93 37.95 -2.66 -5.61
C GLN A 93 39.29 -2.03 -5.17
N LYS A 94 39.40 -0.72 -5.34
CA LYS A 94 40.57 0.09 -5.01
C LYS A 94 40.27 1.07 -3.88
N GLU A 95 39.26 0.82 -3.07
CA GLU A 95 38.88 1.69 -1.93
C GLU A 95 39.19 1.03 -0.59
N LYS A 96 39.24 1.83 0.47
CA LYS A 96 39.52 1.37 1.83
C LYS A 96 38.84 2.24 2.86
N ASN A 97 38.32 1.63 3.92
CA ASN A 97 37.81 2.33 5.09
C ASN A 97 38.82 2.30 6.24
N ALA A 98 38.81 3.34 7.07
CA ALA A 98 39.60 3.47 8.28
C ALA A 98 38.74 4.03 9.42
N THR A 99 38.92 3.49 10.62
CA THR A 99 38.30 4.04 11.84
C THR A 99 39.21 5.11 12.44
N ILE A 100 38.68 6.30 12.67
CA ILE A 100 39.40 7.40 13.31
C ILE A 100 38.96 7.51 14.77
N THR A 101 39.95 7.56 15.66
CA THR A 101 39.78 7.59 17.12
C THR A 101 40.46 8.82 17.72
N SER A 102 40.50 8.93 19.04
CA SER A 102 41.21 10.02 19.74
C SER A 102 42.74 9.95 19.62
N SER A 103 43.29 8.80 19.19
CA SER A 103 44.72 8.60 18.99
C SER A 103 45.13 8.89 17.55
N TRP A 104 46.37 9.37 17.36
CA TRP A 104 46.96 9.52 16.03
C TRP A 104 46.95 8.18 15.30
N THR A 105 46.19 8.14 14.21
CA THR A 105 46.00 6.97 13.35
C THR A 105 46.68 7.23 12.03
N LYS A 106 47.53 6.30 11.59
CA LYS A 106 48.22 6.34 10.30
C LYS A 106 47.39 5.58 9.27
N VAL A 107 46.99 6.27 8.21
CA VAL A 107 46.15 5.72 7.16
C VAL A 107 46.83 5.89 5.81
N SER A 108 47.02 4.80 5.08
CA SER A 108 47.55 4.80 3.71
C SER A 108 46.82 3.75 2.86
N HIS A 109 46.97 3.90 1.55
CA HIS A 109 46.39 2.99 0.56
C HIS A 109 47.25 2.88 -0.69
N ALA A 110 47.17 1.75 -1.39
CA ALA A 110 47.96 1.47 -2.59
C ALA A 110 47.54 2.31 -3.81
N TYR A 111 46.36 2.93 -3.76
CA TYR A 111 45.80 3.73 -4.84
C TYR A 111 45.53 5.15 -4.36
N THR A 112 45.64 6.10 -5.28
CA THR A 112 45.26 7.49 -5.02
C THR A 112 43.77 7.56 -4.69
N ALA A 113 43.42 8.32 -3.65
CA ALA A 113 42.06 8.41 -3.15
C ALA A 113 41.79 9.76 -2.47
N VAL A 114 40.51 10.05 -2.27
CA VAL A 114 40.04 11.20 -1.50
C VAL A 114 39.58 10.72 -0.11
N PRO A 115 40.21 11.18 0.99
CA PRO A 115 39.72 10.91 2.33
C PRO A 115 38.43 11.69 2.63
N LEU A 116 37.38 10.94 2.92
CA LEU A 116 36.03 11.41 3.18
C LEU A 116 35.54 10.83 4.51
N ILE A 117 35.17 11.68 5.47
CA ILE A 117 34.60 11.21 6.74
C ILE A 117 33.09 11.10 6.59
N GLU A 118 32.52 9.95 6.92
CA GLU A 118 31.06 9.77 6.95
C GLU A 118 30.44 10.70 8.00
N THR A 119 29.39 11.42 7.62
CA THR A 119 28.73 12.35 8.53
C THR A 119 27.98 11.59 9.63
N THR A 120 28.21 11.96 10.89
CA THR A 120 27.62 11.29 12.04
C THR A 120 26.23 11.82 12.35
N PHE A 121 25.37 10.92 12.81
CA PHE A 121 24.02 11.21 13.27
C PHE A 121 23.99 11.34 14.82
N THR A 122 24.69 12.37 15.32
CA THR A 122 24.95 12.59 16.76
C THR A 122 24.70 14.04 17.16
N SER A 123 24.45 14.29 18.45
CA SER A 123 24.31 15.65 18.99
C SER A 123 25.64 16.39 19.09
N GLU A 124 26.73 15.68 19.41
CA GLU A 124 28.06 16.26 19.53
C GLU A 124 28.82 16.18 18.21
N ALA A 125 29.36 17.33 17.78
CA ALA A 125 30.11 17.49 16.55
C ALA A 125 31.56 17.02 16.70
N PRO A 126 32.07 16.07 15.90
CA PRO A 126 33.47 15.69 15.94
C PRO A 126 34.38 16.85 15.50
N ILE A 127 35.59 16.89 16.04
CA ILE A 127 36.67 17.75 15.55
C ILE A 127 37.83 16.82 15.22
N VAL A 128 38.40 16.94 14.03
CA VAL A 128 39.55 16.15 13.59
C VAL A 128 40.78 17.01 13.40
N GLU A 129 41.94 16.47 13.75
CA GLU A 129 43.26 17.00 13.39
C GLU A 129 43.94 16.04 12.45
N TYR A 130 44.56 16.55 11.39
CA TYR A 130 45.26 15.74 10.39
C TYR A 130 46.48 16.45 9.83
N LYS A 131 47.51 15.68 9.45
CA LYS A 131 48.75 16.22 8.89
C LYS A 131 48.69 16.27 7.37
N VAL A 132 48.88 17.46 6.81
CA VAL A 132 49.02 17.69 5.36
C VAL A 132 50.50 17.86 5.03
N THR A 133 50.97 17.12 4.03
CA THR A 133 52.36 17.14 3.56
C THR A 133 52.43 17.70 2.13
N ASP A 134 53.62 18.07 1.68
CA ASP A 134 53.89 18.53 0.31
C ASP A 134 53.63 17.47 -0.76
N LYS A 135 53.55 16.18 -0.37
CA LYS A 135 53.19 15.06 -1.24
C LYS A 135 51.70 15.04 -1.59
N MET A 136 50.84 15.65 -0.77
CA MET A 136 49.39 15.63 -0.96
C MET A 136 48.97 16.80 -1.85
N LYS A 137 48.01 16.56 -2.75
CA LYS A 137 47.43 17.64 -3.58
C LYS A 137 46.19 18.21 -2.88
N ALA A 138 45.92 19.49 -3.11
CA ALA A 138 44.62 20.06 -2.75
C ALA A 138 43.53 19.46 -3.65
N LEU A 139 42.41 19.03 -3.05
CA LEU A 139 41.22 18.61 -3.78
C LEU A 139 40.54 19.86 -4.36
N PRO A 140 40.42 20.02 -5.70
CA PRO A 140 39.55 21.04 -6.27
C PRO A 140 38.11 20.73 -5.90
N ASP A 141 37.44 21.68 -5.26
CA ASP A 141 36.04 21.58 -4.89
C ASP A 141 35.24 22.77 -5.42
N PHE A 142 33.96 22.51 -5.71
CA PHE A 142 32.98 23.47 -6.16
C PHE A 142 31.73 23.34 -5.30
N MET A 143 31.28 24.43 -4.69
CA MET A 143 29.99 24.55 -4.00
C MET A 143 29.08 25.51 -4.78
N LEU A 144 27.97 24.99 -5.27
CA LEU A 144 26.98 25.79 -6.00
C LEU A 144 26.51 26.97 -5.13
N GLY A 145 26.57 28.18 -5.69
CA GLY A 145 26.18 29.44 -5.04
C GLY A 145 27.31 30.15 -4.30
N ASN A 146 28.45 29.48 -4.06
CA ASN A 146 29.62 30.07 -3.41
C ASN A 146 30.82 30.21 -4.36
N ASP A 147 30.96 29.28 -5.30
CA ASP A 147 32.10 29.21 -6.22
C ASP A 147 31.69 29.48 -7.67
N ASP A 148 32.66 29.88 -8.50
CA ASP A 148 32.52 30.04 -9.95
C ASP A 148 33.05 28.78 -10.67
N GLY A 149 32.22 28.16 -11.52
CA GLY A 149 32.52 26.92 -12.20
C GLY A 149 33.68 27.01 -13.19
N THR A 150 33.90 28.18 -13.81
CA THR A 150 35.02 28.39 -14.74
C THR A 150 36.33 28.44 -13.96
N LEU A 151 36.38 29.24 -12.89
CA LEU A 151 37.55 29.32 -12.01
C LEU A 151 37.86 27.98 -11.36
N PHE A 152 36.83 27.20 -10.99
CA PHE A 152 36.98 25.84 -10.50
C PHE A 152 37.68 24.92 -11.53
N LEU A 153 37.25 24.94 -12.80
CA LEU A 153 37.85 24.14 -13.86
C LEU A 153 39.31 24.57 -14.15
N GLU A 154 39.59 25.87 -14.16
CA GLU A 154 40.94 26.42 -14.31
C GLU A 154 41.87 26.00 -13.16
N LYS A 155 41.36 26.02 -11.92
CA LYS A 155 42.08 25.52 -10.74
C LYS A 155 42.34 24.02 -10.84
N TRP A 156 41.37 23.23 -11.31
CA TRP A 156 41.55 21.79 -11.51
C TRP A 156 42.58 21.48 -12.60
N ASP A 157 42.64 22.28 -13.66
CA ASP A 157 43.72 22.19 -14.66
C ASP A 157 45.08 22.50 -14.08
N SER A 158 45.19 23.63 -13.39
CA SER A 158 46.45 24.12 -12.84
C SER A 158 47.03 23.16 -11.79
N ASN A 159 46.18 22.53 -10.99
CA ASN A 159 46.59 21.56 -9.96
C ASN A 159 46.85 20.15 -10.52
N ASP A 160 46.44 19.88 -11.76
CA ASP A 160 46.46 18.55 -12.40
C ASP A 160 46.00 17.41 -11.46
N ALA A 161 44.92 17.68 -10.72
CA ALA A 161 44.41 16.82 -9.67
C ALA A 161 43.66 15.60 -10.22
N GLU A 162 43.80 14.45 -9.55
CA GLU A 162 43.22 13.15 -9.95
C GLU A 162 41.71 13.09 -9.79
N PHE A 163 41.16 13.91 -8.89
CA PHE A 163 39.73 14.00 -8.60
C PHE A 163 39.33 15.45 -8.36
N ALA A 164 38.05 15.74 -8.50
CA ALA A 164 37.41 16.95 -8.02
C ALA A 164 36.07 16.63 -7.36
N MET A 165 35.56 17.58 -6.56
CA MET A 165 34.32 17.41 -5.80
C MET A 165 33.31 18.50 -6.16
N LEU A 166 32.14 18.11 -6.67
CA LEU A 166 30.99 19.03 -6.82
C LEU A 166 30.07 18.88 -5.62
N LYS A 167 29.57 19.99 -5.08
CA LYS A 167 28.71 20.03 -3.90
C LYS A 167 27.52 20.94 -4.15
N THR A 168 26.35 20.47 -3.73
CA THR A 168 25.15 21.28 -3.56
C THR A 168 24.57 21.02 -2.17
N ARG A 169 23.39 21.58 -1.89
CA ARG A 169 22.60 21.23 -0.70
C ARG A 169 22.06 19.79 -0.72
N TYR A 170 21.96 19.15 -1.89
CA TYR A 170 21.32 17.83 -2.04
C TYR A 170 22.27 16.71 -2.40
N PHE A 171 23.43 17.01 -3.00
CA PHE A 171 24.39 15.98 -3.37
C PHE A 171 25.84 16.44 -3.27
N GLN A 172 26.72 15.43 -3.29
CA GLN A 172 28.16 15.51 -3.45
C GLN A 172 28.56 14.55 -4.56
N MET A 173 29.38 14.99 -5.50
CA MET A 173 29.81 14.19 -6.65
C MET A 173 31.33 14.17 -6.74
N LEU A 174 31.92 12.99 -6.58
CA LEU A 174 33.35 12.76 -6.76
C LEU A 174 33.63 12.46 -8.23
N VAL A 175 34.24 13.41 -8.93
CA VAL A 175 34.48 13.33 -10.37
C VAL A 175 35.94 12.94 -10.64
N PRO A 176 36.21 11.84 -11.37
CA PRO A 176 37.57 11.48 -11.75
C PRO A 176 38.14 12.43 -12.81
N LYS A 177 39.46 12.60 -12.81
CA LYS A 177 40.19 13.40 -13.81
C LYS A 177 39.87 13.05 -15.25
N LYS A 178 39.51 11.79 -15.52
CA LYS A 178 39.07 11.29 -16.83
C LYS A 178 37.92 12.12 -17.42
N ASP A 179 37.04 12.63 -16.57
CA ASP A 179 35.86 13.40 -16.98
C ASP A 179 36.13 14.90 -17.13
N LYS A 180 37.31 15.39 -16.71
CA LYS A 180 37.63 16.82 -16.73
C LYS A 180 37.48 17.45 -18.13
N ALA A 181 37.90 16.74 -19.17
CA ALA A 181 37.78 17.21 -20.55
C ALA A 181 36.31 17.23 -21.03
N TYR A 182 35.53 16.24 -20.62
CA TYR A 182 34.10 16.17 -20.90
C TYR A 182 33.34 17.29 -20.19
N MET A 183 33.65 17.57 -18.92
CA MET A 183 33.00 18.63 -18.13
C MET A 183 33.14 20.03 -18.75
N LYS A 184 34.22 20.31 -19.49
CA LYS A 184 34.39 21.57 -20.21
C LYS A 184 33.54 21.68 -21.48
N ASN A 185 33.06 20.54 -21.99
CA ASN A 185 32.36 20.42 -23.26
C ASN A 185 31.14 19.49 -23.12
N MET A 186 30.41 19.59 -22.00
CA MET A 186 29.24 18.74 -21.76
C MET A 186 28.18 18.99 -22.84
N LYS A 187 27.50 17.93 -23.27
CA LYS A 187 26.49 18.04 -24.33
C LYS A 187 25.24 18.78 -23.87
N ASP A 188 24.78 18.50 -22.65
CA ASP A 188 23.48 18.94 -22.15
C ASP A 188 23.53 20.18 -21.26
N PHE A 189 24.74 20.58 -20.85
CA PHE A 189 25.00 21.64 -19.88
C PHE A 189 26.14 22.53 -20.38
N LYS A 190 25.96 23.84 -20.35
CA LYS A 190 27.00 24.79 -20.76
C LYS A 190 28.01 25.07 -19.63
N THR A 191 27.59 24.91 -18.38
CA THR A 191 28.43 25.18 -17.20
C THR A 191 28.23 24.14 -16.09
N VAL A 192 29.13 24.16 -15.10
CA VAL A 192 29.05 23.30 -13.91
C VAL A 192 27.81 23.65 -13.08
N GLU A 193 27.43 24.93 -13.02
CA GLU A 193 26.22 25.41 -12.37
C GLU A 193 24.96 24.81 -13.02
N GLU A 194 24.88 24.78 -14.36
CA GLU A 194 23.72 24.21 -15.06
C GLU A 194 23.53 22.71 -14.74
N LEU A 195 24.63 21.94 -14.69
CA LEU A 195 24.63 20.55 -14.26
C LEU A 195 24.10 20.41 -12.81
N CYS A 196 24.65 21.19 -11.88
CA CYS A 196 24.27 21.14 -10.47
C CYS A 196 22.82 21.59 -10.25
N ASN A 197 22.35 22.61 -10.97
CA ASN A 197 20.98 23.08 -10.93
C ASN A 197 19.99 22.03 -11.47
N TYR A 198 20.36 21.30 -12.53
CA TYR A 198 19.55 20.19 -13.04
C TYR A 198 19.31 19.12 -11.98
N TYR A 199 20.36 18.64 -11.30
CA TYR A 199 20.18 17.64 -10.24
C TYR A 199 19.53 18.21 -8.98
N ASN A 200 19.76 19.47 -8.62
CA ASN A 200 18.96 20.10 -7.56
C ASN A 200 17.47 20.06 -7.89
N LYS A 201 17.10 20.31 -9.15
CA LYS A 201 15.71 20.24 -9.58
C LYS A 201 15.13 18.83 -9.49
N VAL A 202 15.92 17.79 -9.79
CA VAL A 202 15.55 16.38 -9.57
C VAL A 202 15.19 16.16 -8.09
N PHE A 203 16.11 16.50 -7.17
CA PHE A 203 15.87 16.32 -5.73
C PHE A 203 14.70 17.14 -5.21
N GLU A 204 14.52 18.38 -5.69
CA GLU A 204 13.38 19.22 -5.31
C GLU A 204 12.05 18.57 -5.71
N ILE A 205 11.91 18.14 -6.97
CA ILE A 205 10.69 17.46 -7.44
C ILE A 205 10.49 16.14 -6.71
N TYR A 206 11.54 15.36 -6.47
CA TYR A 206 11.39 14.08 -5.78
C TYR A 206 11.00 14.28 -4.30
N ASN A 207 11.56 15.28 -3.63
CA ASN A 207 11.15 15.64 -2.27
C ASN A 207 9.69 16.12 -2.24
N GLU A 208 9.25 16.89 -3.23
CA GLU A 208 7.85 17.31 -3.36
C GLU A 208 6.90 16.11 -3.54
N LEU A 209 7.24 15.18 -4.44
CA LEU A 209 6.48 13.95 -4.68
C LEU A 209 6.49 13.01 -3.47
N ALA A 210 7.58 13.01 -2.70
CA ALA A 210 7.65 12.31 -1.42
C ALA A 210 6.89 13.05 -0.31
N GLY A 211 6.45 14.29 -0.52
CA GLY A 211 5.80 15.11 0.50
C GLY A 211 6.71 15.53 1.65
N LEU A 212 7.99 15.75 1.35
CA LEU A 212 9.01 16.17 2.31
C LEU A 212 9.26 17.68 2.24
N SER A 213 9.40 18.32 3.41
CA SER A 213 9.71 19.74 3.54
C SER A 213 10.72 19.97 4.66
N PHE A 214 11.57 20.98 4.51
CA PHE A 214 12.46 21.42 5.61
C PHE A 214 11.69 22.17 6.71
N THR A 215 10.47 22.62 6.41
CA THR A 215 9.55 23.27 7.35
C THR A 215 8.17 22.59 7.24
N PRO A 216 8.05 21.31 7.60
CA PRO A 216 6.81 20.58 7.42
C PRO A 216 5.78 20.98 8.49
N THR A 217 4.50 20.72 8.21
CA THR A 217 3.45 20.79 9.24
C THR A 217 3.48 19.58 10.16
N ASN A 218 3.71 18.37 9.61
CA ASN A 218 3.80 17.13 10.37
C ASN A 218 5.27 16.74 10.59
N ALA A 219 5.60 16.23 11.78
CA ALA A 219 6.96 15.79 12.07
C ALA A 219 7.46 14.67 11.13
N THR A 220 6.57 13.78 10.69
CA THR A 220 6.87 12.66 9.76
C THR A 220 7.16 13.12 8.33
N ASP A 221 6.97 14.40 8.01
CA ASP A 221 7.19 14.98 6.68
C ASP A 221 8.46 15.84 6.62
N LYS A 222 9.25 15.83 7.71
CA LYS A 222 10.50 16.58 7.77
C LYS A 222 11.52 16.01 6.80
N ASN A 223 12.05 16.88 5.96
CA ASN A 223 13.20 16.60 5.13
C ASN A 223 14.48 16.75 5.97
N VAL A 224 15.46 15.90 5.70
CA VAL A 224 16.80 15.97 6.28
C VAL A 224 17.78 16.57 5.28
N GLU A 225 18.74 17.34 5.79
CA GLU A 225 19.79 18.02 5.02
C GLU A 225 20.90 17.05 4.54
N ASN A 226 20.63 15.75 4.53
CA ASN A 226 21.59 14.77 4.05
C ASN A 226 21.79 14.91 2.54
N ARG A 227 23.03 14.77 2.09
CA ARG A 227 23.38 14.80 0.67
C ARG A 227 23.59 13.40 0.13
N TYR A 228 23.11 13.16 -1.09
CA TYR A 228 23.48 11.98 -1.86
C TYR A 228 24.97 12.03 -2.21
N PHE A 229 25.63 10.88 -2.25
CA PHE A 229 27.02 10.80 -2.68
C PHE A 229 27.07 10.04 -4.00
N ILE A 230 27.63 10.68 -5.02
CA ILE A 230 27.64 10.20 -6.41
C ILE A 230 29.09 9.99 -6.82
N LYS A 231 29.41 8.84 -7.42
CA LYS A 231 30.76 8.53 -7.90
C LYS A 231 30.78 7.56 -9.08
N ALA A 232 31.87 7.58 -9.84
CA ALA A 232 32.23 6.50 -10.75
C ALA A 232 32.59 5.23 -9.96
N ASN A 233 32.29 4.06 -10.49
CA ASN A 233 32.71 2.77 -9.96
C ASN A 233 33.00 1.78 -11.10
N ALA A 234 34.27 1.64 -11.49
CA ALA A 234 34.70 0.74 -12.56
C ALA A 234 34.24 -0.72 -12.38
N HIS A 235 34.00 -1.15 -11.15
CA HIS A 235 33.50 -2.49 -10.80
C HIS A 235 32.15 -2.43 -10.07
N GLY A 236 31.31 -1.44 -10.40
CA GLY A 236 29.94 -1.37 -9.91
C GLY A 236 29.02 -2.42 -10.55
N PRO A 237 27.92 -2.81 -9.88
CA PRO A 237 26.90 -3.68 -10.46
C PRO A 237 26.06 -2.95 -11.53
N GLY A 238 25.55 -3.68 -12.53
CA GLY A 238 24.64 -3.11 -13.54
C GLY A 238 25.26 -1.98 -14.38
N GLY A 239 24.43 -1.10 -14.95
CA GLY A 239 24.90 0.14 -15.61
C GLY A 239 25.12 1.28 -14.61
N GLY A 240 24.35 1.28 -13.53
CA GLY A 240 24.46 2.13 -12.36
C GLY A 240 23.76 1.43 -11.20
N TYR A 241 23.85 2.03 -10.01
CA TYR A 241 23.20 1.49 -8.83
C TYR A 241 22.96 2.55 -7.76
N TYR A 242 21.95 2.31 -6.94
CA TYR A 242 21.77 2.94 -5.64
C TYR A 242 22.23 2.00 -4.53
N GLY A 243 23.19 2.43 -3.73
CA GLY A 243 23.70 1.69 -2.57
C GLY A 243 23.56 2.48 -1.27
N LYS A 244 23.79 1.80 -0.15
CA LYS A 244 23.72 2.43 1.18
C LYS A 244 24.73 3.57 1.41
N PRO A 245 26.02 3.47 1.00
CA PRO A 245 26.96 4.55 1.24
C PRO A 245 27.02 5.60 0.13
N HIS A 246 26.49 5.29 -1.06
CA HIS A 246 26.51 6.13 -2.26
C HIS A 246 25.67 5.53 -3.39
N THR A 247 25.33 6.35 -4.36
CA THR A 247 24.91 5.91 -5.70
C THR A 247 26.09 6.01 -6.66
N GLY A 248 26.15 5.15 -7.68
CA GLY A 248 27.28 5.12 -8.59
C GLY A 248 26.92 4.74 -10.02
N GLN A 249 27.76 5.20 -10.95
CA GLN A 249 27.77 4.71 -12.32
C GLN A 249 28.79 3.58 -12.42
N SER A 250 28.41 2.47 -13.04
CA SER A 250 29.26 1.26 -13.12
C SER A 250 30.28 1.36 -14.24
N ASN A 251 31.14 2.37 -14.13
CA ASN A 251 32.22 2.71 -15.05
C ASN A 251 33.28 3.55 -14.31
N ASP A 252 34.46 3.74 -14.89
CA ASP A 252 35.54 4.61 -14.36
C ASP A 252 35.33 6.11 -14.69
N THR A 253 34.11 6.48 -15.05
CA THR A 253 33.68 7.79 -15.55
C THR A 253 32.25 8.05 -15.08
N LEU A 254 31.86 9.32 -14.97
CA LEU A 254 30.49 9.80 -14.75
C LEU A 254 29.84 10.36 -16.04
N ALA A 255 30.58 10.40 -17.15
CA ALA A 255 30.21 11.11 -18.37
C ALA A 255 29.01 10.52 -19.12
N VAL A 256 28.60 9.28 -18.81
CA VAL A 256 27.48 8.63 -19.52
C VAL A 256 26.17 8.63 -18.73
N PHE A 257 26.18 8.82 -17.40
CA PHE A 257 24.96 8.88 -16.57
C PHE A 257 24.81 10.20 -15.84
N PHE A 258 25.80 10.60 -15.02
CA PHE A 258 25.63 11.68 -14.05
C PHE A 258 26.14 13.05 -14.49
N LEU A 259 26.86 13.14 -15.62
CA LEU A 259 27.27 14.42 -16.23
C LEU A 259 26.46 14.76 -17.49
N MET A 260 25.31 14.12 -17.68
CA MET A 260 24.42 14.35 -18.81
C MET A 260 22.95 14.19 -18.40
N LYS A 261 22.03 14.59 -19.28
CA LYS A 261 20.60 14.32 -19.10
C LYS A 261 20.29 12.90 -19.56
N GLY A 262 19.40 12.21 -18.84
CA GLY A 262 18.92 10.89 -19.22
C GLY A 262 18.42 10.06 -18.05
N TRP A 263 17.84 8.90 -18.39
CA TRP A 263 17.16 8.02 -17.44
C TRP A 263 18.05 7.52 -16.29
N GLY A 264 19.29 7.11 -16.59
CA GLY A 264 20.17 6.44 -15.62
C GLY A 264 20.31 7.19 -14.30
N GLY A 265 20.83 8.43 -14.34
CA GLY A 265 21.06 9.20 -13.11
C GLY A 265 19.78 9.48 -12.30
N ILE A 266 18.66 9.80 -12.97
CA ILE A 266 17.39 10.10 -12.28
C ILE A 266 16.69 8.82 -11.76
N HIS A 267 16.90 7.68 -12.42
CA HIS A 267 16.43 6.36 -12.01
C HIS A 267 17.15 5.89 -10.74
N GLU A 268 18.49 6.00 -10.70
CA GLU A 268 19.28 5.61 -9.53
C GLU A 268 19.01 6.50 -8.32
N ILE A 269 18.82 7.80 -8.52
CA ILE A 269 18.37 8.69 -7.44
C ILE A 269 16.99 8.27 -6.93
N GLY A 270 16.10 7.81 -7.82
CA GLY A 270 14.74 7.40 -7.48
C GLY A 270 14.67 6.20 -6.55
N HIS A 271 15.67 5.31 -6.56
CA HIS A 271 15.72 4.18 -5.63
C HIS A 271 15.78 4.61 -4.16
N GLY A 272 16.42 5.74 -3.85
CA GLY A 272 16.40 6.29 -2.50
C GLY A 272 15.01 6.79 -2.06
N TYR A 273 14.05 6.92 -2.97
CA TYR A 273 12.68 7.35 -2.68
C TYR A 273 11.65 6.21 -2.58
N GLN A 274 12.15 4.97 -2.48
CA GLN A 274 11.35 3.79 -2.26
C GLN A 274 11.05 3.56 -0.77
N GLY A 275 9.95 2.87 -0.46
CA GLY A 275 9.54 2.58 0.92
C GLY A 275 9.31 1.10 1.19
N ALA A 276 9.13 0.74 2.47
CA ALA A 276 8.96 -0.64 2.90
C ALA A 276 7.63 -1.28 2.43
N PHE A 277 6.65 -0.50 1.92
CA PHE A 277 5.42 -1.00 1.30
C PHE A 277 5.71 -1.92 0.11
N MET A 278 6.89 -1.81 -0.52
CA MET A 278 7.30 -2.69 -1.61
C MET A 278 7.55 -4.13 -1.16
N SER A 279 7.56 -4.40 0.15
CA SER A 279 7.65 -5.76 0.69
C SER A 279 6.35 -6.56 0.54
N ASP A 280 5.25 -5.92 0.10
CA ASP A 280 4.01 -6.61 -0.25
C ASP A 280 4.24 -7.65 -1.37
N PRO A 281 4.05 -8.95 -1.08
CA PRO A 281 4.25 -10.00 -2.09
C PRO A 281 3.13 -10.04 -3.15
N SER A 282 2.00 -9.35 -2.91
CA SER A 282 0.83 -9.37 -3.80
C SER A 282 1.01 -8.51 -5.05
N PHE A 283 1.90 -7.52 -5.01
CA PHE A 283 2.21 -6.66 -6.16
C PHE A 283 3.66 -6.15 -6.11
N GLY A 284 4.60 -6.96 -6.64
CA GLY A 284 6.03 -6.64 -6.61
C GLY A 284 6.40 -5.51 -7.57
N VAL A 285 7.08 -4.47 -7.05
CA VAL A 285 7.42 -3.22 -7.77
C VAL A 285 8.91 -2.83 -7.67
N ALA A 286 9.80 -3.80 -7.43
CA ALA A 286 11.25 -3.59 -7.57
C ALA A 286 11.60 -3.18 -9.01
N GLU A 287 12.52 -2.23 -9.18
CA GLU A 287 12.85 -1.59 -10.48
C GLU A 287 11.67 -0.88 -11.18
N VAL A 288 10.54 -0.70 -10.47
CA VAL A 288 9.32 -0.10 -11.01
C VAL A 288 8.94 1.17 -10.24
N TRP A 289 8.89 1.13 -8.91
CA TRP A 289 8.38 2.26 -8.13
C TRP A 289 9.22 3.54 -8.28
N ASN A 290 10.54 3.41 -8.35
CA ASN A 290 11.46 4.53 -8.56
C ASN A 290 11.21 5.26 -9.90
N ASN A 291 10.69 4.55 -10.91
CA ASN A 291 10.38 5.13 -12.21
C ASN A 291 9.23 6.14 -12.15
N LEU A 292 8.36 6.09 -11.13
CA LEU A 292 7.31 7.09 -10.93
C LEU A 292 7.90 8.48 -10.69
N TYR A 293 8.97 8.56 -9.92
CA TYR A 293 9.69 9.81 -9.68
C TYR A 293 10.39 10.30 -10.96
N ALA A 294 11.14 9.41 -11.62
CA ALA A 294 11.89 9.74 -12.85
C ALA A 294 10.99 10.21 -14.00
N ALA A 295 9.91 9.47 -14.27
CA ALA A 295 8.95 9.86 -15.31
C ALA A 295 8.21 11.15 -14.96
N THR A 296 7.87 11.38 -13.69
CA THR A 296 7.22 12.63 -13.29
C THR A 296 8.16 13.82 -13.45
N PHE A 297 9.44 13.65 -13.14
CA PHE A 297 10.46 14.67 -13.42
C PHE A 297 10.55 14.98 -14.91
N GLU A 298 10.70 13.98 -15.79
CA GLU A 298 10.78 14.20 -17.23
C GLU A 298 9.49 14.87 -17.76
N ARG A 299 8.30 14.39 -17.36
CA ARG A 299 7.01 14.98 -17.75
C ARG A 299 6.93 16.46 -17.38
N ARG A 300 7.31 16.82 -16.15
CA ARG A 300 7.26 18.22 -15.67
C ARG A 300 8.29 19.12 -16.34
N VAL A 301 9.50 18.63 -16.58
CA VAL A 301 10.61 19.44 -17.11
C VAL A 301 10.54 19.58 -18.62
N LEU A 302 10.12 18.53 -19.34
CA LEU A 302 10.06 18.54 -20.80
C LEU A 302 8.71 19.01 -21.34
N GLY A 303 7.62 18.83 -20.60
CA GLY A 303 6.28 19.23 -21.02
C GLY A 303 5.94 18.67 -22.41
N SER A 304 5.64 19.55 -23.37
CA SER A 304 5.33 19.16 -24.75
C SER A 304 6.51 18.52 -25.50
N GLU A 305 7.75 18.72 -25.05
CA GLU A 305 8.94 18.11 -25.66
C GLU A 305 9.20 16.68 -25.16
N LEU A 306 8.41 16.15 -24.23
CA LEU A 306 8.60 14.83 -23.64
C LEU A 306 8.77 13.73 -24.68
N TYR A 307 7.94 13.72 -25.74
CA TYR A 307 8.03 12.68 -26.76
C TYR A 307 9.23 12.83 -27.70
N ALA A 308 9.76 14.05 -27.84
CA ALA A 308 10.90 14.32 -28.70
C ALA A 308 12.25 14.14 -27.97
N LYS A 309 12.28 14.37 -26.65
CA LYS A 309 13.52 14.46 -25.85
C LYS A 309 13.54 13.59 -24.60
N GLY A 310 12.40 13.07 -24.15
CA GLY A 310 12.29 12.25 -22.95
C GLY A 310 12.81 10.83 -23.18
N THR A 311 13.21 10.19 -22.09
CA THR A 311 13.80 8.85 -22.10
C THR A 311 12.92 7.81 -21.42
N MET A 312 11.84 8.21 -20.76
CA MET A 312 10.91 7.31 -20.05
C MET A 312 10.28 6.22 -20.92
N TYR A 313 10.17 6.41 -22.24
CA TYR A 313 9.60 5.38 -23.13
C TYR A 313 10.63 4.39 -23.66
N GLY A 314 11.91 4.57 -23.35
CA GLY A 314 13.00 3.81 -23.97
C GLY A 314 12.92 3.88 -25.50
N ASP A 315 13.08 2.72 -26.14
CA ASP A 315 13.14 2.64 -27.60
C ASP A 315 11.75 2.67 -28.29
N SER A 316 10.66 2.37 -27.57
CA SER A 316 9.33 2.30 -28.20
C SER A 316 8.16 2.46 -27.22
N ARG A 317 7.51 3.62 -27.28
CA ARG A 317 6.24 3.86 -26.57
C ARG A 317 5.14 2.88 -27.00
N ALA A 318 4.92 2.73 -28.31
CA ALA A 318 3.89 1.85 -28.84
C ALA A 318 4.13 0.38 -28.41
N GLY A 319 5.39 -0.06 -28.34
CA GLY A 319 5.75 -1.38 -27.83
C GLY A 319 5.38 -1.56 -26.35
N ARG A 320 5.66 -0.56 -25.51
CA ARG A 320 5.29 -0.58 -24.08
C ARG A 320 3.76 -0.62 -23.89
N GLU A 321 3.02 0.18 -24.65
CA GLU A 321 1.55 0.18 -24.62
C GLU A 321 0.97 -1.17 -25.08
N ALA A 322 1.51 -1.74 -26.16
CA ALA A 322 1.09 -3.06 -26.64
C ALA A 322 1.38 -4.18 -25.63
N ASN A 323 2.47 -4.07 -24.86
CA ASN A 323 2.78 -5.03 -23.78
C ASN A 323 1.77 -4.92 -22.63
N LEU A 324 1.45 -3.71 -22.16
CA LEU A 324 0.41 -3.53 -21.15
C LEU A 324 -0.95 -4.07 -21.64
N ASN A 325 -1.36 -3.74 -22.87
CA ASN A 325 -2.60 -4.26 -23.45
C ASN A 325 -2.62 -5.79 -23.49
N ARG A 326 -1.48 -6.41 -23.84
CA ARG A 326 -1.35 -7.85 -23.93
C ARG A 326 -1.49 -8.51 -22.56
N ASP A 327 -0.77 -8.02 -21.55
CA ASP A 327 -0.81 -8.57 -20.20
C ASP A 327 -2.19 -8.39 -19.56
N TRP A 328 -2.78 -7.20 -19.73
CA TRP A 328 -4.03 -6.81 -19.09
C TRP A 328 -5.29 -7.27 -19.84
N LYS A 329 -5.44 -6.91 -21.11
CA LYS A 329 -6.71 -7.06 -21.84
C LYS A 329 -6.80 -8.34 -22.66
N ILE A 330 -5.67 -8.82 -23.19
CA ILE A 330 -5.63 -10.02 -24.05
C ILE A 330 -5.44 -11.28 -23.21
N ASN A 331 -4.35 -11.35 -22.45
CA ASN A 331 -3.98 -12.53 -21.66
C ASN A 331 -4.68 -12.58 -20.30
N LYS A 332 -5.15 -11.43 -19.80
CA LYS A 332 -5.80 -11.30 -18.48
C LYS A 332 -4.95 -11.92 -17.37
N LEU A 333 -3.65 -11.61 -17.38
CA LEU A 333 -2.75 -12.09 -16.35
C LEU A 333 -3.04 -11.33 -15.04
N PRO A 334 -2.87 -11.97 -13.87
CA PRO A 334 -2.83 -11.24 -12.62
C PRO A 334 -1.76 -10.15 -12.62
N MET A 335 -2.08 -8.96 -12.09
CA MET A 335 -1.17 -7.80 -12.10
C MET A 335 0.23 -8.12 -11.56
N ASN A 336 0.33 -9.01 -10.58
CA ASN A 336 1.63 -9.40 -10.02
C ASN A 336 2.53 -10.14 -11.01
N ASN A 337 1.94 -10.82 -12.00
CA ASN A 337 2.64 -11.58 -13.04
C ASN A 337 3.02 -10.71 -14.25
N TRP A 338 2.64 -9.44 -14.27
CA TRP A 338 2.99 -8.52 -15.36
C TRP A 338 4.49 -8.19 -15.34
N GLY A 339 5.06 -7.95 -16.52
CA GLY A 339 6.44 -7.47 -16.63
C GLY A 339 6.62 -6.09 -16.00
N GLY A 340 7.84 -5.76 -15.55
CA GLY A 340 8.13 -4.48 -14.89
C GLY A 340 7.67 -3.25 -15.70
N SER A 341 7.83 -3.30 -17.03
CA SER A 341 7.33 -2.23 -17.91
C SER A 341 5.81 -2.08 -17.86
N SER A 342 5.03 -3.16 -17.82
CA SER A 342 3.56 -3.10 -17.75
C SER A 342 3.11 -2.58 -16.37
N LYS A 343 3.77 -3.02 -15.29
CA LYS A 343 3.53 -2.52 -13.92
C LYS A 343 3.83 -1.02 -13.78
N GLU A 344 4.93 -0.56 -14.37
CA GLU A 344 5.27 0.86 -14.40
C GLU A 344 4.18 1.67 -15.11
N ARG A 345 3.73 1.21 -16.28
CA ARG A 345 2.71 1.93 -17.07
C ARG A 345 1.36 2.02 -16.37
N ILE A 346 0.90 0.96 -15.71
CA ILE A 346 -0.38 1.03 -14.99
C ILE A 346 -0.29 1.95 -13.76
N LEU A 347 0.85 1.95 -13.04
CA LEU A 347 1.07 2.88 -11.93
C LEU A 347 1.12 4.34 -12.40
N MET A 348 1.73 4.60 -13.57
CA MET A 348 1.68 5.93 -14.20
C MET A 348 0.25 6.31 -14.58
N ASN A 349 -0.55 5.39 -15.14
CA ASN A 349 -1.95 5.67 -15.45
C ASN A 349 -2.77 5.98 -14.18
N PHE A 350 -2.53 5.30 -13.05
CA PHE A 350 -3.14 5.65 -11.77
C PHE A 350 -2.74 7.07 -11.33
N GLN A 351 -1.44 7.40 -11.37
CA GLN A 351 -0.95 8.72 -10.96
C GLN A 351 -1.43 9.83 -11.91
N GLU A 352 -1.50 9.59 -13.22
CA GLU A 352 -2.01 10.56 -14.20
C GLU A 352 -3.47 10.90 -13.93
N LYS A 353 -4.29 9.88 -13.63
CA LYS A 353 -5.70 10.09 -13.31
C LYS A 353 -5.88 10.77 -11.95
N ALA A 354 -5.09 10.39 -10.95
CA ALA A 354 -5.19 10.94 -9.60
C ALA A 354 -4.49 12.32 -9.43
N GLY A 355 -3.55 12.64 -10.31
CA GLY A 355 -2.63 13.78 -10.22
C GLY A 355 -1.42 13.52 -9.29
N ASP A 356 -0.33 14.26 -9.49
CA ASP A 356 0.92 14.09 -8.73
C ASP A 356 0.76 14.23 -7.22
N LYS A 357 -0.20 15.06 -6.78
CA LYS A 357 -0.52 15.23 -5.35
C LYS A 357 -0.96 13.91 -4.70
N ALA A 358 -1.50 12.96 -5.47
CA ALA A 358 -1.85 11.65 -4.96
C ALA A 358 -0.63 10.84 -4.52
N LEU A 359 0.49 10.92 -5.26
CA LEU A 359 1.75 10.30 -4.85
C LEU A 359 2.31 11.00 -3.59
N THR A 360 2.18 12.32 -3.50
CA THR A 360 2.52 13.08 -2.28
C THR A 360 1.72 12.60 -1.07
N VAL A 361 0.38 12.55 -1.19
CA VAL A 361 -0.51 12.10 -0.10
C VAL A 361 -0.22 10.66 0.28
N PHE A 362 -0.02 9.77 -0.70
CA PHE A 362 0.38 8.38 -0.46
C PHE A 362 1.63 8.31 0.41
N ASN A 363 2.69 9.04 0.05
CA ASN A 363 3.95 9.00 0.79
C ASN A 363 3.81 9.56 2.21
N GLN A 364 3.03 10.63 2.40
CA GLN A 364 2.79 11.24 3.71
C GLN A 364 1.98 10.31 4.63
N GLU A 365 0.87 9.78 4.15
CA GLU A 365 0.00 8.91 4.95
C GLU A 365 0.65 7.54 5.20
N TYR A 366 1.40 6.99 4.23
CA TYR A 366 2.19 5.78 4.47
C TYR A 366 3.26 6.00 5.54
N ARG A 367 4.00 7.12 5.49
CA ARG A 367 4.98 7.44 6.55
C ARG A 367 4.30 7.58 7.91
N LYS A 368 3.10 8.17 7.97
CA LYS A 368 2.35 8.31 9.22
C LYS A 368 2.04 6.94 9.83
N ILE A 369 1.41 6.02 9.09
CA ILE A 369 1.10 4.68 9.60
C ILE A 369 2.36 3.87 9.89
N ALA A 370 3.43 4.06 9.09
CA ALA A 370 4.70 3.36 9.31
C ALA A 370 5.41 3.79 10.60
N ASN A 371 5.03 4.92 11.18
CA ASN A 371 5.58 5.43 12.42
C ASN A 371 4.80 5.01 13.66
N GLU A 372 3.64 4.36 13.50
CA GLU A 372 2.82 3.82 14.58
C GLU A 372 3.45 2.56 15.19
N ASP A 373 3.16 2.31 16.47
CA ASP A 373 3.70 1.15 17.18
C ASP A 373 3.09 -0.16 16.64
N GLY A 374 3.95 -1.15 16.36
CA GLY A 374 3.52 -2.46 15.83
C GLY A 374 3.21 -2.49 14.33
N PHE A 375 3.52 -1.42 13.59
CA PHE A 375 3.38 -1.41 12.14
C PHE A 375 4.24 -2.48 11.46
N ALA A 376 3.64 -3.22 10.53
CA ALA A 376 4.31 -4.21 9.71
C ALA A 376 3.93 -3.99 8.23
N PRO A 377 4.87 -3.55 7.37
CA PRO A 377 4.57 -3.22 5.97
C PRO A 377 3.92 -4.37 5.20
N ALA A 378 4.35 -5.62 5.47
CA ALA A 378 3.84 -6.82 4.81
C ALA A 378 2.35 -7.12 5.10
N ASN A 379 1.73 -6.42 6.04
CA ASN A 379 0.30 -6.55 6.37
C ASN A 379 -0.59 -5.56 5.60
N HIS A 380 -0.01 -4.78 4.68
CA HIS A 380 -0.73 -3.81 3.88
C HIS A 380 -0.50 -4.10 2.39
N TYR A 381 -1.58 -4.37 1.66
CA TYR A 381 -1.50 -4.51 0.21
C TYR A 381 -1.16 -3.15 -0.42
N LEU A 382 -0.19 -3.14 -1.33
CA LEU A 382 0.23 -1.92 -2.01
C LEU A 382 -0.92 -1.32 -2.83
N LEU A 383 -1.74 -2.16 -3.47
CA LEU A 383 -2.89 -1.71 -4.24
C LEU A 383 -4.02 -1.16 -3.36
N ASP A 384 -4.15 -1.61 -2.11
CA ASP A 384 -5.06 -0.97 -1.13
C ASP A 384 -4.56 0.43 -0.79
N LEU A 385 -3.26 0.58 -0.48
CA LEU A 385 -2.66 1.87 -0.14
C LEU A 385 -2.75 2.87 -1.31
N ILE A 386 -2.46 2.42 -2.54
CA ILE A 386 -2.61 3.23 -3.75
C ILE A 386 -4.08 3.65 -3.89
N SER A 387 -5.00 2.69 -3.91
CA SER A 387 -6.42 3.00 -4.13
C SER A 387 -6.97 3.95 -3.06
N LYS A 388 -6.61 3.72 -1.79
CA LYS A 388 -7.04 4.54 -0.65
C LYS A 388 -6.55 5.98 -0.78
N TYR A 389 -5.24 6.17 -0.90
CA TYR A 389 -4.65 7.50 -0.83
C TYR A 389 -4.77 8.27 -2.14
N TYR A 390 -4.80 7.57 -3.28
CA TYR A 390 -5.12 8.22 -4.55
C TYR A 390 -6.59 8.61 -4.60
N GLY A 391 -7.50 7.76 -4.11
CA GLY A 391 -8.91 8.10 -3.95
C GLY A 391 -9.12 9.29 -3.00
N GLN A 392 -8.46 9.31 -1.85
CA GLN A 392 -8.51 10.44 -0.90
C GLN A 392 -8.03 11.75 -1.53
N ALA A 393 -6.97 11.71 -2.35
CA ALA A 393 -6.40 12.90 -2.97
C ALA A 393 -7.21 13.41 -4.17
N SER A 394 -7.85 12.51 -4.93
CA SER A 394 -8.44 12.83 -6.24
C SER A 394 -9.97 12.70 -6.31
N GLY A 395 -10.57 11.93 -5.41
CA GLY A 395 -11.99 11.57 -5.46
C GLY A 395 -12.32 10.44 -6.44
N PHE A 396 -11.32 9.73 -6.98
CA PHE A 396 -11.53 8.60 -7.91
C PHE A 396 -11.46 7.23 -7.24
N ASP A 397 -12.29 6.30 -7.70
CA ASP A 397 -12.28 4.90 -7.31
C ASP A 397 -11.54 4.07 -8.36
N PHE A 398 -10.35 3.58 -7.98
CA PHE A 398 -9.47 2.76 -8.83
C PHE A 398 -9.77 1.26 -8.74
N THR A 399 -10.68 0.84 -7.86
CA THR A 399 -11.06 -0.55 -7.66
C THR A 399 -11.41 -1.27 -8.97
N PRO A 400 -12.23 -0.71 -9.89
CA PRO A 400 -12.61 -1.42 -11.11
C PRO A 400 -11.41 -1.75 -12.00
N VAL A 401 -10.44 -0.83 -12.09
CA VAL A 401 -9.22 -1.02 -12.86
C VAL A 401 -8.36 -2.11 -12.23
N ILE A 402 -8.17 -2.06 -10.91
CA ILE A 402 -7.38 -3.03 -10.16
C ILE A 402 -7.99 -4.44 -10.29
N GLU A 403 -9.30 -4.57 -10.10
CA GLU A 403 -10.01 -5.85 -10.21
C GLU A 403 -9.97 -6.40 -11.64
N SER A 404 -10.07 -5.53 -12.66
CA SER A 404 -9.97 -5.96 -14.06
C SER A 404 -8.59 -6.53 -14.44
N GLY A 405 -7.55 -6.23 -13.67
CA GLY A 405 -6.21 -6.81 -13.80
C GLY A 405 -5.95 -7.98 -12.84
N GLU A 406 -6.97 -8.46 -12.12
CA GLU A 406 -6.84 -9.42 -11.01
C GLU A 406 -5.79 -8.97 -9.96
N GLY A 407 -5.76 -7.67 -9.66
CA GLY A 407 -4.98 -7.11 -8.56
C GLY A 407 -5.58 -7.46 -7.21
N VAL A 408 -4.71 -7.69 -6.22
CA VAL A 408 -5.14 -8.09 -4.87
C VAL A 408 -5.48 -6.85 -4.02
N MET A 409 -6.67 -6.85 -3.45
CA MET A 409 -7.16 -5.80 -2.54
C MET A 409 -7.98 -6.43 -1.41
N SER A 410 -7.99 -5.78 -0.25
CA SER A 410 -8.89 -6.17 0.86
C SER A 410 -10.35 -5.87 0.53
N ARG A 411 -11.27 -6.62 1.15
CA ARG A 411 -12.72 -6.39 0.98
C ARG A 411 -13.12 -5.03 1.54
N GLU A 412 -12.57 -4.73 2.70
CA GLU A 412 -12.78 -3.49 3.43
C GLU A 412 -12.41 -2.29 2.56
N GLN A 413 -11.23 -2.28 1.91
CA GLN A 413 -10.82 -1.15 1.08
C GLN A 413 -11.73 -0.96 -0.14
N LYS A 414 -12.15 -2.06 -0.79
CA LYS A 414 -13.09 -1.99 -1.93
C LYS A 414 -14.43 -1.38 -1.51
N GLU A 415 -14.97 -1.79 -0.37
CA GLU A 415 -16.22 -1.25 0.17
C GLU A 415 -16.08 0.22 0.58
N GLU A 416 -14.99 0.58 1.26
CA GLU A 416 -14.69 1.96 1.65
C GLU A 416 -14.62 2.89 0.44
N ASN A 417 -13.99 2.47 -0.67
CA ASN A 417 -13.93 3.27 -1.89
C ASN A 417 -15.34 3.60 -2.43
N ARG A 418 -16.22 2.59 -2.47
CA ARG A 418 -17.62 2.77 -2.91
C ARG A 418 -18.41 3.67 -1.95
N LEU A 419 -18.26 3.48 -0.64
CA LEU A 419 -18.98 4.24 0.38
C LEU A 419 -18.53 5.71 0.47
N ASN A 420 -17.29 6.02 0.07
CA ASN A 420 -16.83 7.40 -0.10
C ASN A 420 -17.52 8.10 -1.28
N ASN A 421 -18.26 7.37 -2.11
CA ASN A 421 -18.86 7.86 -3.35
C ASN A 421 -17.81 8.50 -4.27
N TYR A 422 -16.62 7.92 -4.30
CA TYR A 422 -15.60 8.26 -5.29
C TYR A 422 -16.09 7.88 -6.69
N GLN A 423 -15.69 8.67 -7.68
CA GLN A 423 -16.07 8.44 -9.06
C GLN A 423 -15.24 7.30 -9.63
N ALA A 424 -15.91 6.22 -10.05
CA ALA A 424 -15.25 5.08 -10.67
C ALA A 424 -14.51 5.49 -11.95
N VAL A 425 -13.34 4.88 -12.17
CA VAL A 425 -12.56 5.03 -13.41
C VAL A 425 -12.38 3.69 -14.10
N ALA A 426 -12.20 3.72 -15.42
CA ALA A 426 -11.97 2.56 -16.27
C ALA A 426 -10.94 2.89 -17.36
N ALA A 427 -10.34 1.87 -18.00
CA ALA A 427 -9.56 2.13 -19.21
C ALA A 427 -10.50 2.61 -20.32
N LEU A 428 -10.05 3.55 -21.16
CA LEU A 428 -10.85 4.06 -22.28
C LEU A 428 -11.47 2.94 -23.13
N VAL A 429 -10.70 1.89 -23.44
CA VAL A 429 -11.17 0.73 -24.23
C VAL A 429 -12.29 -0.10 -23.57
N ASP A 430 -12.50 0.02 -22.25
CA ASP A 430 -13.54 -0.71 -21.54
C ASP A 430 -14.90 -0.01 -21.60
N VAL A 431 -14.93 1.27 -21.98
CA VAL A 431 -16.12 2.13 -21.92
C VAL A 431 -16.41 2.88 -23.22
N VAL A 432 -15.55 2.73 -24.24
CA VAL A 432 -15.76 3.28 -25.58
C VAL A 432 -15.81 2.17 -26.63
N PRO A 433 -16.77 2.18 -27.58
CA PRO A 433 -16.82 1.22 -28.68
C PRO A 433 -15.51 1.18 -29.45
N ALA A 434 -15.05 0.00 -29.84
CA ALA A 434 -13.75 -0.18 -30.49
C ALA A 434 -13.53 0.73 -31.72
N ALA A 435 -14.58 0.97 -32.50
CA ALA A 435 -14.55 1.84 -33.68
C ALA A 435 -14.39 3.34 -33.35
N LYS A 436 -14.62 3.75 -32.10
CA LYS A 436 -14.58 5.14 -31.61
C LYS A 436 -13.41 5.45 -30.69
N VAL A 437 -12.64 4.45 -30.27
CA VAL A 437 -11.52 4.62 -29.32
C VAL A 437 -10.52 5.67 -29.80
N SER A 438 -10.04 5.59 -31.05
CA SER A 438 -9.05 6.55 -31.57
C SER A 438 -9.58 7.98 -31.68
N GLU A 439 -10.86 8.13 -32.02
CA GLU A 439 -11.55 9.42 -32.09
C GLU A 439 -11.65 10.06 -30.70
N VAL A 440 -12.18 9.31 -29.73
CA VAL A 440 -12.33 9.79 -28.35
C VAL A 440 -10.98 10.02 -27.66
N GLN A 441 -9.99 9.16 -27.91
CA GLN A 441 -8.63 9.37 -27.40
C GLN A 441 -8.06 10.72 -27.85
N ALA A 442 -8.24 11.06 -29.14
CA ALA A 442 -7.78 12.33 -29.70
C ALA A 442 -8.59 13.52 -29.15
N GLU A 443 -9.91 13.39 -29.07
CA GLU A 443 -10.82 14.42 -28.55
C GLU A 443 -10.48 14.79 -27.09
N LEU A 444 -10.19 13.79 -26.26
CA LEU A 444 -9.86 13.97 -24.84
C LEU A 444 -8.36 14.27 -24.60
N GLY A 445 -7.54 14.30 -25.66
CA GLY A 445 -6.10 14.55 -25.54
C GLY A 445 -5.36 13.50 -24.70
N LEU A 446 -5.85 12.25 -24.69
CA LEU A 446 -5.29 11.19 -23.85
C LEU A 446 -4.01 10.65 -24.46
N GLU A 447 -3.02 10.42 -23.60
CA GLU A 447 -1.76 9.83 -24.02
C GLU A 447 -2.03 8.47 -24.68
N SER A 448 -2.66 7.52 -23.98
CA SER A 448 -2.85 6.16 -24.45
C SER A 448 -4.33 5.78 -24.54
N TYR A 449 -4.66 4.82 -25.40
CA TYR A 449 -5.98 4.17 -25.39
C TYR A 449 -6.22 3.30 -24.13
N LEU A 450 -5.19 3.11 -23.30
CA LEU A 450 -5.29 2.46 -21.99
C LEU A 450 -5.34 3.47 -20.83
N THR A 451 -5.32 4.77 -21.11
CA THR A 451 -5.46 5.81 -20.08
C THR A 451 -6.81 5.68 -19.39
N LEU A 452 -6.83 6.00 -18.09
CA LEU A 452 -8.03 5.89 -17.27
C LEU A 452 -8.93 7.10 -17.45
N VAL A 453 -10.21 6.85 -17.69
CA VAL A 453 -11.27 7.85 -17.90
C VAL A 453 -12.38 7.65 -16.89
N ASP A 454 -13.15 8.71 -16.64
CA ASP A 454 -14.36 8.67 -15.83
C ASP A 454 -15.59 9.02 -16.69
N THR A 455 -16.77 8.76 -16.15
CA THR A 455 -18.04 8.99 -16.85
C THR A 455 -18.29 10.47 -17.17
N THR A 456 -17.94 11.39 -16.26
CA THR A 456 -18.13 12.84 -16.49
C THR A 456 -17.25 13.32 -17.65
N GLN A 457 -16.03 12.80 -17.78
CA GLN A 457 -15.17 13.07 -18.92
C GLN A 457 -15.77 12.56 -20.24
N LEU A 458 -16.41 11.39 -20.24
CA LEU A 458 -16.98 10.77 -21.43
C LEU A 458 -18.33 11.34 -21.86
N GLU A 459 -19.10 11.92 -20.94
CA GLU A 459 -20.39 12.57 -21.26
C GLU A 459 -20.27 13.61 -22.38
N HIS A 460 -19.13 14.30 -22.48
CA HIS A 460 -18.85 15.29 -23.53
C HIS A 460 -18.76 14.71 -24.95
N THR A 461 -18.48 13.42 -25.09
CA THR A 461 -18.35 12.74 -26.38
C THR A 461 -19.70 12.44 -27.05
N GLY A 462 -20.80 12.56 -26.30
CA GLY A 462 -22.15 12.25 -26.78
C GLY A 462 -22.39 10.76 -27.07
N LEU A 463 -21.57 9.86 -26.52
CA LEU A 463 -21.76 8.41 -26.61
C LEU A 463 -22.73 7.93 -25.51
N PHE A 464 -23.73 7.13 -25.91
CA PHE A 464 -24.75 6.59 -25.03
C PHE A 464 -25.08 5.14 -25.37
N GLY A 465 -25.51 4.38 -24.36
CA GLY A 465 -25.98 3.01 -24.51
C GLY A 465 -27.18 2.71 -23.62
N SER A 466 -28.06 1.81 -24.05
CA SER A 466 -29.08 1.25 -23.16
C SER A 466 -28.42 0.28 -22.17
N ALA A 467 -28.87 0.26 -20.92
CA ALA A 467 -28.32 -0.59 -19.87
C ALA A 467 -29.41 -1.35 -19.10
N SER A 468 -29.13 -2.61 -18.75
CA SER A 468 -29.94 -3.40 -17.84
C SER A 468 -29.09 -4.26 -16.89
N ILE A 469 -29.65 -4.57 -15.72
CA ILE A 469 -29.03 -5.39 -14.68
C ILE A 469 -29.89 -6.64 -14.45
N HIS A 470 -29.28 -7.82 -14.48
CA HIS A 470 -29.87 -9.08 -14.05
C HIS A 470 -29.34 -9.48 -12.66
N LEU A 471 -30.25 -9.76 -11.73
CA LEU A 471 -29.94 -10.19 -10.36
C LEU A 471 -29.99 -11.72 -10.26
N ASP A 472 -28.83 -12.37 -10.34
CA ASP A 472 -28.70 -13.84 -10.19
C ASP A 472 -28.63 -14.21 -8.71
N ILE A 473 -29.81 -14.39 -8.11
CA ILE A 473 -30.01 -14.77 -6.70
C ILE A 473 -30.88 -16.01 -6.58
N ASP A 474 -30.54 -16.88 -5.64
CA ASP A 474 -31.27 -18.12 -5.35
C ASP A 474 -32.64 -17.84 -4.69
N ASP A 475 -32.68 -16.96 -3.68
CA ASP A 475 -33.89 -16.50 -3.01
C ASP A 475 -34.11 -14.99 -3.23
N PHE A 476 -34.94 -14.67 -4.22
CA PHE A 476 -35.26 -13.27 -4.56
C PHE A 476 -35.99 -12.52 -3.45
N SER A 477 -36.66 -13.21 -2.53
CA SER A 477 -37.40 -12.57 -1.44
C SER A 477 -36.47 -11.79 -0.49
N GLN A 478 -35.18 -12.16 -0.44
CA GLN A 478 -34.17 -11.52 0.40
C GLN A 478 -33.89 -10.06 0.01
N ILE A 479 -34.17 -9.69 -1.24
CA ILE A 479 -33.88 -8.35 -1.80
C ILE A 479 -35.10 -7.64 -2.39
N LYS A 480 -36.22 -8.36 -2.59
CA LYS A 480 -37.46 -7.79 -3.14
C LYS A 480 -37.99 -6.67 -2.24
N GLY A 481 -38.42 -5.57 -2.87
CA GLY A 481 -38.94 -4.38 -2.17
C GLY A 481 -37.85 -3.44 -1.63
N GLN A 482 -36.57 -3.78 -1.81
CA GLN A 482 -35.45 -2.89 -1.50
C GLN A 482 -35.03 -2.08 -2.74
N TYR A 483 -34.13 -1.11 -2.56
CA TYR A 483 -33.65 -0.27 -3.65
C TYR A 483 -32.26 -0.69 -4.13
N LEU A 484 -32.09 -0.75 -5.44
CA LEU A 484 -30.78 -0.72 -6.10
C LEU A 484 -30.52 0.70 -6.59
N THR A 485 -29.29 1.20 -6.38
CA THR A 485 -28.87 2.52 -6.87
C THR A 485 -27.66 2.42 -7.78
N VAL A 486 -27.66 3.22 -8.84
CA VAL A 486 -26.54 3.40 -9.78
C VAL A 486 -26.04 4.83 -9.64
N LYS A 487 -24.74 4.99 -9.39
CA LYS A 487 -24.11 6.27 -9.03
C LYS A 487 -22.95 6.63 -9.97
N ASN A 488 -22.81 7.92 -10.27
CA ASN A 488 -21.61 8.51 -10.85
C ASN A 488 -20.93 9.37 -9.77
N GLY A 489 -20.01 8.76 -9.02
CA GLY A 489 -19.49 9.36 -7.79
C GLY A 489 -20.62 9.65 -6.78
N LYS A 490 -20.79 10.90 -6.38
CA LYS A 490 -21.85 11.34 -5.43
C LYS A 490 -23.23 11.45 -6.06
N GLU A 491 -23.32 11.49 -7.39
CA GLU A 491 -24.60 11.64 -8.09
C GLU A 491 -25.32 10.29 -8.18
N VAL A 492 -26.57 10.24 -7.73
CA VAL A 492 -27.45 9.07 -7.95
C VAL A 492 -28.11 9.22 -9.31
N VAL A 493 -27.62 8.46 -10.29
CA VAL A 493 -28.10 8.48 -11.68
C VAL A 493 -29.41 7.67 -11.82
N LYS A 494 -29.51 6.56 -11.10
CA LYS A 494 -30.74 5.74 -11.00
C LYS A 494 -30.95 5.25 -9.59
N LYS A 495 -32.22 5.20 -9.17
CA LYS A 495 -32.68 4.53 -7.95
C LYS A 495 -33.92 3.73 -8.31
N VAL A 496 -33.81 2.40 -8.24
CA VAL A 496 -34.84 1.47 -8.73
C VAL A 496 -35.33 0.61 -7.58
N LEU A 497 -36.65 0.53 -7.41
CA LEU A 497 -37.28 -0.42 -6.49
C LEU A 497 -37.21 -1.83 -7.11
N ILE A 498 -36.61 -2.78 -6.41
CA ILE A 498 -36.45 -4.16 -6.87
C ILE A 498 -37.79 -4.88 -6.77
N THR A 499 -38.44 -5.05 -7.92
CA THR A 499 -39.72 -5.78 -8.04
C THR A 499 -39.58 -7.05 -8.89
N ASP A 500 -38.56 -7.10 -9.76
CA ASP A 500 -38.18 -8.21 -10.63
C ASP A 500 -36.65 -8.42 -10.60
N LYS A 501 -36.16 -9.58 -11.07
CA LYS A 501 -34.74 -9.88 -11.20
C LYS A 501 -34.08 -9.13 -12.37
N ASP A 502 -34.85 -8.77 -13.39
CA ASP A 502 -34.38 -7.99 -14.53
C ASP A 502 -34.76 -6.51 -14.36
N ILE A 503 -33.75 -5.64 -14.31
CA ILE A 503 -33.89 -4.20 -14.09
C ILE A 503 -33.45 -3.43 -15.34
N GLU A 504 -34.39 -2.74 -15.97
CA GLU A 504 -34.11 -1.81 -17.07
C GLU A 504 -33.72 -0.43 -16.54
N LEU A 505 -32.52 0.05 -16.89
CA LEU A 505 -32.01 1.36 -16.47
C LEU A 505 -32.27 2.45 -17.52
N GLY A 506 -32.57 2.05 -18.76
CA GLY A 506 -32.75 2.95 -19.90
C GLY A 506 -31.41 3.37 -20.51
N ILE A 507 -31.38 4.54 -21.14
CA ILE A 507 -30.19 5.08 -21.81
C ILE A 507 -29.32 5.81 -20.78
N LEU A 508 -28.03 5.50 -20.78
CA LEU A 508 -27.00 6.14 -19.96
C LEU A 508 -25.83 6.60 -20.85
N PRO A 509 -25.12 7.68 -20.48
CA PRO A 509 -23.82 7.98 -21.07
C PRO A 509 -22.87 6.79 -21.02
N ASN A 510 -21.97 6.71 -21.98
CA ASN A 510 -20.85 5.77 -21.91
C ASN A 510 -19.96 6.08 -20.70
N GLY A 511 -19.53 5.04 -20.01
CA GLY A 511 -18.74 5.20 -18.80
C GLY A 511 -18.85 4.02 -17.86
N ILE A 512 -18.44 4.26 -16.61
CA ILE A 512 -18.49 3.30 -15.52
C ILE A 512 -19.24 3.91 -14.34
N TYR A 513 -20.15 3.13 -13.76
CA TYR A 513 -21.00 3.55 -12.66
C TYR A 513 -20.85 2.60 -11.47
N THR A 514 -20.94 3.14 -10.26
CA THR A 514 -20.96 2.32 -9.04
C THR A 514 -22.38 1.85 -8.76
N ILE A 515 -22.53 0.57 -8.44
CA ILE A 515 -23.79 -0.07 -8.06
C ILE A 515 -23.79 -0.26 -6.55
N ASP A 516 -24.84 0.22 -5.89
CA ASP A 516 -25.12 -0.05 -4.48
C ASP A 516 -26.45 -0.82 -4.42
N ALA A 517 -26.32 -2.10 -4.05
CA ALA A 517 -27.36 -3.10 -4.07
C ALA A 517 -27.50 -3.75 -2.68
N PRO A 518 -28.71 -4.20 -2.30
CA PRO A 518 -28.93 -4.86 -1.01
C PRO A 518 -28.17 -6.18 -0.92
N THR A 519 -27.69 -6.53 0.27
CA THR A 519 -26.93 -7.77 0.55
C THR A 519 -27.78 -8.87 1.21
N GLY A 520 -29.10 -8.70 1.21
CA GLY A 520 -30.08 -9.64 1.79
C GLY A 520 -30.51 -9.27 3.21
N ASN A 521 -31.70 -9.71 3.60
CA ASN A 521 -32.28 -9.42 4.92
C ASN A 521 -31.85 -10.48 5.97
N SER A 522 -32.51 -11.62 6.01
CA SER A 522 -32.31 -12.72 6.98
C SER A 522 -31.15 -13.61 6.57
N ALA A 523 -31.00 -13.86 5.27
CA ALA A 523 -29.80 -14.44 4.67
C ALA A 523 -28.93 -13.34 4.08
N LYS A 524 -27.61 -13.54 4.15
CA LYS A 524 -26.60 -12.58 3.69
C LYS A 524 -25.88 -13.10 2.47
N TYR A 525 -25.53 -12.19 1.57
CA TYR A 525 -24.96 -12.53 0.26
C TYR A 525 -23.65 -11.78 0.01
N ALA A 526 -22.70 -12.47 -0.62
CA ALA A 526 -21.57 -11.84 -1.29
C ALA A 526 -21.97 -11.53 -2.73
N LEU A 527 -21.59 -10.34 -3.22
CA LEU A 527 -21.81 -9.93 -4.60
C LEU A 527 -20.47 -10.05 -5.37
N ASP A 528 -20.54 -10.44 -6.64
CA ASP A 528 -19.34 -10.57 -7.49
C ASP A 528 -19.01 -9.29 -8.28
N ASN A 529 -19.95 -8.35 -8.37
CA ASN A 529 -19.79 -7.12 -9.13
C ASN A 529 -20.52 -5.93 -8.48
N TYR A 530 -19.87 -4.77 -8.51
CA TYR A 530 -20.37 -3.50 -7.98
C TYR A 530 -20.29 -2.37 -9.00
N TYR A 531 -19.99 -2.68 -10.27
CA TYR A 531 -19.78 -1.67 -11.30
C TYR A 531 -20.54 -2.00 -12.58
N LEU A 532 -21.18 -0.99 -13.16
CA LEU A 532 -21.87 -1.06 -14.44
C LEU A 532 -21.02 -0.37 -15.51
N TYR A 533 -20.59 -1.14 -16.52
CA TYR A 533 -19.93 -0.61 -17.70
C TYR A 533 -20.96 -0.33 -18.80
N VAL A 534 -20.96 0.90 -19.31
CA VAL A 534 -21.77 1.31 -20.47
C VAL A 534 -20.80 1.66 -21.59
N LYS A 535 -20.80 0.82 -22.63
CA LYS A 535 -19.85 0.88 -23.74
C LYS A 535 -20.53 0.84 -25.09
N ASP A 536 -21.37 -0.16 -25.34
CA ASP A 536 -21.98 -0.39 -26.64
C ASP A 536 -23.42 0.15 -26.67
N THR A 537 -24.11 -0.02 -27.79
CA THR A 537 -25.53 0.39 -27.92
C THR A 537 -26.43 -0.28 -26.89
N THR A 538 -26.12 -1.51 -26.50
CA THR A 538 -26.84 -2.28 -25.48
C THR A 538 -25.87 -2.97 -24.54
N ASN A 539 -26.05 -2.76 -23.24
CA ASN A 539 -25.14 -3.22 -22.18
C ASN A 539 -25.94 -4.01 -21.17
N LYS A 540 -25.48 -5.23 -20.87
CA LYS A 540 -26.08 -6.10 -19.87
C LYS A 540 -25.08 -6.36 -18.77
N CYS A 541 -25.51 -6.17 -17.54
CA CYS A 541 -24.73 -6.48 -16.35
C CYS A 541 -25.44 -7.59 -15.58
N THR A 542 -24.71 -8.60 -15.12
CA THR A 542 -25.22 -9.58 -14.17
C THR A 542 -24.52 -9.36 -12.84
N ILE A 543 -25.29 -9.36 -11.75
CA ILE A 543 -24.77 -9.36 -10.39
C ILE A 543 -25.14 -10.71 -9.78
N LYS A 544 -24.13 -11.50 -9.44
CA LYS A 544 -24.31 -12.79 -8.81
C LYS A 544 -24.32 -12.64 -7.30
N TYR A 545 -25.36 -13.18 -6.69
CA TYR A 545 -25.56 -13.27 -5.25
C TYR A 545 -25.18 -14.66 -4.77
N THR A 546 -24.11 -14.75 -3.99
CA THR A 546 -23.68 -16.02 -3.38
C THR A 546 -24.03 -16.02 -1.89
N PRO A 547 -24.89 -16.94 -1.41
CA PRO A 547 -25.22 -17.03 0.01
C PRO A 547 -23.95 -17.21 0.86
N LYS A 548 -23.83 -16.40 1.91
CA LYS A 548 -22.75 -16.53 2.89
C LYS A 548 -23.18 -17.48 4.01
N THR A 549 -22.57 -18.67 4.05
CA THR A 549 -22.83 -19.68 5.09
C THR A 549 -21.73 -19.75 6.16
N ALA A 550 -20.63 -19.03 5.95
CA ALA A 550 -19.50 -18.91 6.86
C ALA A 550 -18.90 -17.51 6.74
N SER A 551 -18.07 -17.10 7.71
CA SER A 551 -17.40 -15.80 7.71
C SER A 551 -15.90 -15.98 7.54
N TYR A 552 -15.27 -15.13 6.72
CA TYR A 552 -13.81 -15.10 6.58
C TYR A 552 -13.11 -14.83 7.92
N LEU A 553 -13.79 -14.19 8.89
CA LEU A 553 -13.25 -13.96 10.23
C LEU A 553 -12.93 -15.26 10.98
N ALA A 554 -13.63 -16.36 10.68
CA ALA A 554 -13.34 -17.67 11.25
C ALA A 554 -12.14 -18.37 10.57
N SER A 555 -11.70 -17.88 9.41
CA SER A 555 -10.54 -18.43 8.69
C SER A 555 -9.24 -18.12 9.41
N GLN A 556 -8.26 -19.02 9.28
CA GLN A 556 -6.97 -18.90 9.96
C GLN A 556 -5.79 -19.26 9.07
N THR A 557 -4.67 -18.57 9.24
CA THR A 557 -3.44 -18.86 8.49
C THR A 557 -2.32 -19.32 9.42
N ILE A 558 -1.68 -20.44 9.12
CA ILE A 558 -0.43 -20.84 9.77
C ILE A 558 0.74 -20.49 8.85
N ARG A 559 1.68 -19.67 9.33
CA ARG A 559 2.91 -19.29 8.63
C ARG A 559 4.09 -20.09 9.16
N PHE A 560 4.96 -20.51 8.24
CA PHE A 560 6.11 -21.37 8.50
C PHE A 560 7.37 -20.56 8.28
N GLN A 561 8.16 -20.34 9.35
CA GLN A 561 9.41 -19.59 9.27
C GLN A 561 10.65 -20.50 9.27
N GLY A 562 11.61 -20.13 8.45
CA GLY A 562 12.87 -20.82 8.21
C GLY A 562 14.02 -20.17 8.95
N LEU A 563 15.23 -20.37 8.43
CA LEU A 563 16.43 -19.67 8.89
C LEU A 563 16.22 -18.14 8.84
N GLY A 564 16.60 -17.44 9.91
CA GLY A 564 16.44 -15.98 10.00
C GLY A 564 14.99 -15.50 10.13
N ASP A 565 14.08 -16.39 10.55
CA ASP A 565 12.63 -16.15 10.66
C ASP A 565 11.93 -15.78 9.33
N HIS A 566 12.59 -16.04 8.20
CA HIS A 566 12.00 -15.82 6.89
C HIS A 566 10.85 -16.79 6.63
N VAL A 567 9.68 -16.28 6.24
CA VAL A 567 8.53 -17.13 5.89
C VAL A 567 8.83 -17.88 4.59
N PHE A 568 8.81 -19.21 4.63
CA PHE A 568 9.03 -20.07 3.45
C PHE A 568 7.77 -20.80 2.99
N SER A 569 6.74 -20.88 3.84
CA SER A 569 5.45 -21.46 3.47
C SER A 569 4.31 -20.88 4.32
N SER A 570 3.09 -20.95 3.82
CA SER A 570 1.86 -20.68 4.57
C SER A 570 0.78 -21.73 4.28
N ALA A 571 -0.16 -21.87 5.23
CA ALA A 571 -1.32 -22.74 5.16
C ALA A 571 -2.56 -21.97 5.66
N LYS A 572 -3.36 -21.42 4.74
CA LYS A 572 -4.59 -20.67 5.04
C LYS A 572 -5.79 -21.60 4.97
N VAL A 573 -6.39 -21.88 6.13
CA VAL A 573 -7.67 -22.56 6.28
C VAL A 573 -8.77 -21.52 6.05
N ASP A 574 -9.30 -21.51 4.84
CA ASP A 574 -10.37 -20.60 4.40
C ASP A 574 -11.72 -21.31 4.54
N LEU A 575 -12.43 -21.00 5.63
CA LEU A 575 -13.71 -21.63 5.96
C LEU A 575 -14.86 -21.13 5.08
N GLU A 576 -14.75 -19.91 4.56
CA GLU A 576 -15.76 -19.36 3.67
C GLU A 576 -15.74 -20.09 2.32
N GLN A 577 -14.55 -20.39 1.79
CA GLN A 577 -14.41 -21.16 0.55
C GLN A 577 -14.40 -22.67 0.76
N GLY A 578 -14.31 -23.16 2.00
CA GLY A 578 -14.15 -24.58 2.31
C GLY A 578 -12.84 -25.14 1.73
N LYS A 579 -11.76 -24.35 1.76
CA LYS A 579 -10.46 -24.70 1.16
C LYS A 579 -9.28 -24.43 2.08
N LEU A 580 -8.26 -25.27 2.00
CA LEU A 580 -6.91 -24.99 2.49
C LEU A 580 -6.05 -24.51 1.32
N PHE A 581 -5.52 -23.29 1.43
CA PHE A 581 -4.53 -22.75 0.51
C PHE A 581 -3.13 -22.93 1.09
N VAL A 582 -2.28 -23.69 0.42
CA VAL A 582 -0.86 -23.84 0.75
C VAL A 582 -0.04 -23.06 -0.26
N ASN A 583 0.88 -22.22 0.21
CA ASN A 583 1.82 -21.50 -0.64
C ASN A 583 3.23 -21.70 -0.10
N THR A 584 4.07 -22.42 -0.84
CA THR A 584 5.49 -22.61 -0.51
C THR A 584 6.33 -21.72 -1.41
N SER A 585 7.06 -20.77 -0.82
CA SER A 585 7.72 -19.67 -1.54
C SER A 585 9.25 -19.76 -1.58
N ALA A 586 9.87 -20.69 -0.85
CA ALA A 586 11.33 -20.85 -0.84
C ALA A 586 11.77 -22.31 -1.05
N THR A 587 12.83 -22.50 -1.83
CA THR A 587 13.45 -23.81 -2.08
C THR A 587 14.36 -24.26 -0.95
N SER A 588 14.83 -23.34 -0.10
CA SER A 588 15.71 -23.62 1.03
C SER A 588 15.17 -22.99 2.33
N PRO A 589 14.17 -23.62 2.98
CA PRO A 589 13.64 -23.17 4.27
C PRO A 589 14.73 -22.98 5.33
N HIS A 590 15.64 -23.94 5.45
CA HIS A 590 16.73 -23.87 6.43
C HIS A 590 17.93 -24.70 5.95
N SER A 591 18.97 -24.02 5.48
CA SER A 591 20.14 -24.64 4.84
C SER A 591 20.84 -25.71 5.71
N TYR A 592 20.91 -25.52 7.02
CA TYR A 592 21.54 -26.47 7.95
C TYR A 592 20.80 -27.82 8.10
N PHE A 593 19.55 -27.94 7.63
CA PHE A 593 18.83 -29.20 7.64
C PHE A 593 19.04 -30.03 6.37
N GLY A 594 19.63 -29.46 5.31
CA GLY A 594 19.90 -30.17 4.04
C GLY A 594 18.65 -30.88 3.50
N SER A 595 18.80 -32.13 3.06
CA SER A 595 17.70 -32.96 2.55
C SER A 595 16.80 -33.56 3.65
N THR A 596 16.96 -33.17 4.93
CA THR A 596 16.13 -33.66 6.03
C THR A 596 14.76 -32.99 6.00
N LEU A 597 13.70 -33.71 6.38
CA LEU A 597 12.36 -33.15 6.54
C LEU A 597 12.39 -32.00 7.56
N TYR A 598 12.02 -30.80 7.11
CA TYR A 598 11.99 -29.59 7.91
C TYR A 598 10.56 -29.21 8.31
N ALA A 599 9.60 -29.34 7.39
CA ALA A 599 8.18 -29.15 7.66
C ALA A 599 7.30 -30.10 6.86
N LYS A 600 6.10 -30.39 7.37
CA LYS A 600 5.09 -31.21 6.69
C LYS A 600 3.68 -30.70 6.99
N ILE A 601 2.80 -30.74 5.98
CA ILE A 601 1.38 -30.43 6.11
C ILE A 601 0.60 -31.65 5.63
N GLU A 602 -0.33 -32.15 6.43
CA GLU A 602 -1.27 -33.20 6.04
C GLU A 602 -2.71 -32.77 6.34
N VAL A 603 -3.63 -33.07 5.43
CA VAL A 603 -5.08 -32.97 5.69
C VAL A 603 -5.62 -34.39 5.80
N LEU A 604 -6.36 -34.65 6.86
CA LEU A 604 -7.05 -35.90 7.11
C LEU A 604 -8.56 -35.65 7.09
N ASP A 605 -9.31 -36.50 6.39
CA ASP A 605 -10.77 -36.46 6.41
C ASP A 605 -11.33 -36.99 7.75
N THR A 606 -12.67 -37.04 7.85
CA THR A 606 -13.38 -37.49 9.05
C THR A 606 -13.14 -38.96 9.41
N ASP A 607 -12.71 -39.79 8.45
CA ASP A 607 -12.37 -41.20 8.67
C ASP A 607 -10.89 -41.38 9.07
N GLY A 608 -10.13 -40.28 9.14
CA GLY A 608 -8.71 -40.26 9.45
C GLY A 608 -7.83 -40.63 8.25
N LYS A 609 -8.36 -40.65 7.03
CA LYS A 609 -7.58 -40.89 5.81
C LYS A 609 -6.88 -39.59 5.39
N VAL A 610 -5.59 -39.68 5.10
CA VAL A 610 -4.81 -38.56 4.57
C VAL A 610 -5.25 -38.29 3.13
N VAL A 611 -5.86 -37.12 2.89
CA VAL A 611 -6.35 -36.67 1.57
C VAL A 611 -5.41 -35.66 0.91
N TYR A 612 -4.47 -35.10 1.67
CA TYR A 612 -3.42 -34.23 1.14
C TYR A 612 -2.13 -34.36 1.96
N THR A 613 -0.98 -34.22 1.31
CA THR A 613 0.34 -34.18 1.97
C THR A 613 1.28 -33.26 1.20
N LYS A 614 1.93 -32.36 1.93
CA LYS A 614 3.08 -31.57 1.47
C LYS A 614 4.25 -31.82 2.41
N SER A 615 5.37 -32.27 1.87
CA SER A 615 6.64 -32.42 2.59
C SER A 615 7.64 -31.39 2.10
N MET A 616 8.36 -30.77 3.04
CA MET A 616 9.33 -29.72 2.79
C MET A 616 10.63 -30.05 3.53
N THR A 617 11.72 -30.17 2.81
CA THR A 617 13.07 -30.42 3.33
C THR A 617 13.82 -29.11 3.60
N GLY A 618 14.90 -29.14 4.38
CA GLY A 618 15.71 -27.96 4.69
C GLY A 618 16.27 -27.24 3.46
N THR A 619 16.59 -28.00 2.41
CA THR A 619 16.97 -27.55 1.08
C THR A 619 16.25 -28.37 0.01
N ASN A 620 16.16 -27.84 -1.22
CA ASN A 620 15.50 -28.46 -2.37
C ASN A 620 13.99 -28.73 -2.18
N THR A 621 13.32 -27.91 -1.38
CA THR A 621 11.85 -27.91 -1.31
C THR A 621 11.26 -27.40 -2.62
N VAL A 622 10.17 -28.04 -3.09
CA VAL A 622 9.43 -27.58 -4.27
C VAL A 622 8.60 -26.34 -3.90
N VAL A 623 8.83 -25.24 -4.64
CA VAL A 623 8.01 -24.03 -4.61
C VAL A 623 6.76 -24.27 -5.45
N ASP A 624 5.60 -24.21 -4.82
CA ASP A 624 4.31 -24.47 -5.43
C ASP A 624 3.16 -23.85 -4.62
N LYS A 625 1.95 -23.96 -5.19
CA LYS A 625 0.69 -23.62 -4.54
C LYS A 625 -0.25 -24.81 -4.64
N ALA A 626 -1.08 -25.00 -3.63
CA ALA A 626 -2.11 -26.03 -3.62
C ALA A 626 -3.40 -25.52 -2.98
N ASP A 627 -4.53 -25.89 -3.59
CA ASP A 627 -5.88 -25.58 -3.12
C ASP A 627 -6.57 -26.91 -2.80
N VAL A 628 -6.79 -27.18 -1.53
CA VAL A 628 -7.29 -28.48 -1.05
C VAL A 628 -8.69 -28.29 -0.47
N ALA A 629 -9.68 -29.04 -0.95
CA ALA A 629 -11.02 -29.01 -0.36
C ALA A 629 -10.97 -29.54 1.08
N ILE A 630 -11.60 -28.80 2.00
CA ILE A 630 -11.70 -29.15 3.43
C ILE A 630 -13.15 -29.04 3.90
N LYS A 631 -13.47 -29.70 5.01
CA LYS A 631 -14.77 -29.61 5.67
C LYS A 631 -14.59 -29.52 7.18
N VAL A 632 -15.60 -29.00 7.87
CA VAL A 632 -15.70 -29.11 9.32
C VAL A 632 -15.58 -30.58 9.73
N GLY A 633 -14.78 -30.84 10.77
CA GLY A 633 -14.44 -32.17 11.26
C GLY A 633 -13.16 -32.77 10.68
N TYR A 634 -12.61 -32.21 9.58
CA TYR A 634 -11.31 -32.63 9.06
C TYR A 634 -10.19 -32.26 10.04
N LYS A 635 -9.05 -32.95 9.95
CA LYS A 635 -7.85 -32.61 10.72
C LYS A 635 -6.75 -32.06 9.84
N LEU A 636 -6.10 -30.99 10.29
CA LEU A 636 -4.88 -30.45 9.73
C LEU A 636 -3.71 -30.85 10.65
N ARG A 637 -2.80 -31.70 10.17
CA ARG A 637 -1.59 -32.09 10.90
C ARG A 637 -0.39 -31.35 10.33
N ILE A 638 0.30 -30.60 11.17
CA ILE A 638 1.48 -29.81 10.80
C ILE A 638 2.67 -30.29 11.60
N TYR A 639 3.74 -30.65 10.91
CA TYR A 639 5.06 -30.88 11.50
C TYR A 639 5.99 -29.72 11.17
N HIS A 640 6.79 -29.27 12.14
CA HIS A 640 7.89 -28.33 11.97
C HIS A 640 9.07 -28.77 12.85
N ALA A 641 10.28 -28.81 12.30
CA ALA A 641 11.47 -29.24 13.02
C ALA A 641 11.83 -28.28 14.18
N GLU A 642 11.51 -27.00 14.00
CA GLU A 642 11.65 -25.87 14.94
C GLU A 642 10.25 -25.26 15.22
N PRO A 643 9.38 -25.89 16.02
CA PRO A 643 7.97 -25.50 16.18
C PRO A 643 7.76 -24.07 16.72
N GLU A 644 8.75 -23.49 17.38
CA GLU A 644 8.80 -22.09 17.79
C GLU A 644 8.85 -21.09 16.62
N ARG A 645 9.07 -21.57 15.37
CA ARG A 645 9.05 -20.78 14.12
C ARG A 645 7.71 -20.86 13.37
N LEU A 646 6.68 -21.43 13.98
CA LEU A 646 5.31 -21.34 13.46
C LEU A 646 4.62 -20.07 13.97
N ARG A 647 3.79 -19.43 13.14
CA ARG A 647 2.96 -18.28 13.53
C ARG A 647 1.52 -18.50 13.08
N ALA A 648 0.55 -17.90 13.78
CA ALA A 648 -0.86 -18.00 13.45
C ALA A 648 -1.46 -16.61 13.20
N ASP A 649 -2.27 -16.52 12.15
CA ASP A 649 -2.95 -15.34 11.62
C ASP A 649 -2.05 -14.18 11.17
N ASP A 650 -2.63 -13.32 10.33
CA ASP A 650 -1.88 -12.35 9.51
C ASP A 650 -1.40 -11.11 10.27
N LYS A 651 -1.80 -10.94 11.54
CA LYS A 651 -1.54 -9.71 12.29
C LYS A 651 -0.56 -9.85 13.45
N SER A 652 0.11 -10.99 13.60
CA SER A 652 0.99 -11.15 14.75
C SER A 652 2.30 -11.84 14.42
N GLU A 653 3.40 -11.20 14.82
CA GLU A 653 4.65 -11.86 15.18
C GLU A 653 4.45 -12.84 16.37
N ARG A 654 3.21 -13.08 16.82
CA ARG A 654 2.86 -13.77 18.05
C ARG A 654 2.22 -15.12 17.76
N LEU A 655 2.30 -16.02 18.75
CA LEU A 655 1.73 -17.36 18.75
C LEU A 655 0.25 -17.37 19.18
N VAL A 656 -0.34 -16.18 19.32
CA VAL A 656 -1.48 -15.90 20.18
C VAL A 656 -2.42 -14.92 19.49
N VAL A 657 -3.72 -15.21 19.49
CA VAL A 657 -4.77 -14.24 19.17
C VAL A 657 -5.45 -13.85 20.47
N GLY A 658 -5.30 -12.58 20.88
CA GLY A 658 -5.60 -12.15 22.25
C GLY A 658 -4.63 -12.82 23.25
N ASP A 659 -5.17 -13.63 24.15
CA ASP A 659 -4.42 -14.45 25.12
C ASP A 659 -4.40 -15.96 24.78
N THR A 660 -5.06 -16.36 23.68
CA THR A 660 -5.24 -17.78 23.32
C THR A 660 -4.16 -18.25 22.35
N LYS A 661 -3.39 -19.27 22.77
CA LYS A 661 -2.41 -19.95 21.92
C LYS A 661 -3.10 -20.86 20.91
N ILE A 662 -2.74 -20.73 19.63
CA ILE A 662 -3.22 -21.61 18.56
C ILE A 662 -2.20 -22.73 18.32
N VAL A 663 -0.92 -22.38 18.27
CA VAL A 663 0.17 -23.33 17.98
C VAL A 663 0.88 -23.73 19.27
N ASP A 664 1.05 -25.04 19.47
CA ASP A 664 1.89 -25.61 20.53
C ASP A 664 3.35 -25.61 20.07
N THR A 665 4.12 -24.66 20.57
CA THR A 665 5.55 -24.54 20.24
C THR A 665 6.43 -25.51 21.03
N ALA A 666 5.88 -26.25 21.99
CA ALA A 666 6.62 -27.31 22.67
C ALA A 666 6.59 -28.63 21.86
N GLN A 667 5.71 -28.73 20.87
CA GLN A 667 5.50 -29.95 20.08
C GLN A 667 5.88 -29.72 18.62
N LYS A 668 6.77 -30.59 18.09
CA LYS A 668 7.13 -30.57 16.66
C LYS A 668 5.94 -30.85 15.74
N THR A 669 4.93 -31.57 16.25
CA THR A 669 3.71 -31.89 15.51
C THR A 669 2.51 -31.28 16.20
N ASN A 670 1.79 -30.42 15.48
CA ASN A 670 0.50 -29.86 15.88
C ASN A 670 -0.62 -30.55 15.08
N ILE A 671 -1.70 -30.92 15.75
CA ILE A 671 -2.90 -31.49 15.12
C ILE A 671 -4.06 -30.56 15.43
N PHE A 672 -4.68 -30.04 14.39
CA PHE A 672 -5.83 -29.16 14.49
C PHE A 672 -7.07 -29.88 13.97
N THR A 673 -8.17 -29.81 14.71
CA THR A 673 -9.51 -30.12 14.19
C THR A 673 -10.11 -28.84 13.60
N ILE A 674 -10.59 -28.91 12.37
CA ILE A 674 -11.25 -27.80 11.67
C ILE A 674 -12.70 -27.71 12.17
N THR A 675 -13.05 -26.61 12.83
CA THR A 675 -14.42 -26.32 13.30
C THR A 675 -15.07 -25.23 12.45
N SER A 676 -16.36 -24.96 12.68
CA SER A 676 -17.05 -23.83 12.05
C SER A 676 -16.55 -22.45 12.53
N THR A 677 -15.93 -22.39 13.71
CA THR A 677 -15.44 -21.15 14.35
C THR A 677 -13.92 -20.99 14.28
N GLY A 678 -13.18 -22.00 13.79
CA GLY A 678 -11.73 -21.94 13.58
C GLY A 678 -11.02 -23.27 13.80
N LEU A 679 -9.76 -23.22 14.20
CA LEU A 679 -8.89 -24.37 14.46
C LEU A 679 -8.83 -24.68 15.96
N ALA A 680 -9.18 -25.90 16.32
CA ALA A 680 -8.99 -26.45 17.66
C ALA A 680 -7.75 -27.34 17.69
N ASN A 681 -6.72 -26.94 18.42
CA ASN A 681 -5.50 -27.71 18.63
C ASN A 681 -5.73 -28.84 19.63
N ASP A 682 -5.44 -30.08 19.22
CA ASP A 682 -5.69 -31.28 20.01
C ASP A 682 -4.86 -31.32 21.30
N SER A 683 -3.67 -30.71 21.33
CA SER A 683 -2.78 -30.67 22.51
C SER A 683 -3.09 -29.49 23.43
N LEU A 684 -3.22 -28.28 22.88
CA LEU A 684 -3.50 -27.08 23.68
C LEU A 684 -4.94 -27.02 24.19
N LYS A 685 -5.86 -27.71 23.51
CA LYS A 685 -7.31 -27.63 23.79
C LYS A 685 -7.82 -26.19 23.80
N ASN A 686 -7.31 -25.34 22.89
CA ASN A 686 -7.83 -23.99 22.74
C ASN A 686 -9.29 -24.03 22.30
N ASN A 687 -10.04 -23.00 22.70
CA ASN A 687 -11.41 -22.79 22.26
C ASN A 687 -11.43 -21.89 21.00
N PRO A 688 -11.89 -22.37 19.84
CA PRO A 688 -11.99 -21.57 18.63
C PRO A 688 -12.95 -20.37 18.77
N ASP A 689 -13.99 -20.48 19.59
CA ASP A 689 -14.94 -19.39 19.82
C ASP A 689 -14.25 -18.17 20.45
N ASP A 690 -13.33 -18.37 21.40
CA ASP A 690 -12.59 -17.27 22.04
C ASP A 690 -11.75 -16.49 21.01
N ILE A 691 -11.17 -17.19 20.03
CA ILE A 691 -10.39 -16.60 18.95
C ILE A 691 -11.30 -15.80 18.02
N LEU A 692 -12.43 -16.40 17.62
CA LEU A 692 -13.41 -15.73 16.75
C LEU A 692 -13.99 -14.48 17.42
N ILE A 693 -14.26 -14.53 18.74
CA ILE A 693 -14.72 -13.37 19.52
C ILE A 693 -13.71 -12.22 19.46
N VAL A 694 -12.40 -12.49 19.55
CA VAL A 694 -11.36 -11.45 19.41
C VAL A 694 -11.42 -10.83 18.02
N LYS A 695 -11.50 -11.65 16.96
CA LYS A 695 -11.58 -11.16 15.57
C LYS A 695 -12.85 -10.36 15.30
N ILE A 696 -13.99 -10.79 15.85
CA ILE A 696 -15.25 -10.02 15.79
C ILE A 696 -15.07 -8.66 16.47
N LYS A 697 -14.49 -8.61 17.68
CA LYS A 697 -14.25 -7.34 18.40
C LYS A 697 -13.34 -6.40 17.59
N GLU A 698 -12.29 -6.93 16.96
CA GLU A 698 -11.42 -6.13 16.08
C GLU A 698 -12.17 -5.61 14.84
N ALA A 699 -12.98 -6.45 14.20
CA ALA A 699 -13.78 -6.06 13.04
C ALA A 699 -14.83 -5.00 13.40
N VAL A 700 -15.50 -5.16 14.54
CA VAL A 700 -16.44 -4.17 15.08
C VAL A 700 -15.74 -2.84 15.36
N ALA A 701 -14.59 -2.85 16.03
CA ALA A 701 -13.85 -1.62 16.33
C ALA A 701 -13.47 -0.85 15.06
N LYS A 702 -13.15 -1.55 13.96
CA LYS A 702 -12.91 -0.93 12.65
C LYS A 702 -14.17 -0.28 12.08
N VAL A 703 -15.31 -0.96 12.13
CA VAL A 703 -16.60 -0.42 11.66
C VAL A 703 -17.00 0.80 12.48
N GLU A 704 -16.89 0.74 13.80
CA GLU A 704 -17.23 1.85 14.71
C GLU A 704 -16.31 3.07 14.49
N ALA A 705 -15.05 2.85 14.14
CA ALA A 705 -14.09 3.92 13.82
C ALA A 705 -14.32 4.55 12.43
N ASN A 706 -15.13 3.93 11.57
CA ASN A 706 -15.41 4.42 10.22
C ASN A 706 -16.91 4.78 10.08
N PRO A 707 -17.27 6.07 10.16
CA PRO A 707 -18.67 6.51 10.05
C PRO A 707 -19.36 6.10 8.74
N LEU A 708 -18.62 5.90 7.65
CA LEU A 708 -19.19 5.46 6.39
C LEU A 708 -19.63 4.00 6.46
N LEU A 709 -18.79 3.10 6.98
CA LEU A 709 -19.12 1.69 7.20
C LEU A 709 -20.24 1.53 8.23
N LEU A 710 -20.17 2.28 9.34
CA LEU A 710 -21.17 2.21 10.41
C LEU A 710 -22.59 2.51 9.87
N ASN A 711 -22.72 3.56 9.07
CA ASN A 711 -24.00 4.03 8.53
C ASN A 711 -24.44 3.35 7.22
N ALA A 712 -23.59 2.52 6.61
CA ALA A 712 -23.92 1.82 5.38
C ALA A 712 -25.02 0.76 5.61
N PRO A 713 -26.19 0.84 4.97
CA PRO A 713 -27.27 -0.14 5.16
C PRO A 713 -26.91 -1.52 4.58
N ASN A 714 -26.18 -1.53 3.46
CA ASN A 714 -25.79 -2.72 2.70
C ASN A 714 -24.28 -2.95 2.85
N SER A 715 -23.80 -3.21 4.07
CA SER A 715 -22.37 -3.39 4.33
C SER A 715 -22.00 -4.86 4.46
N GLU A 716 -21.11 -5.32 3.58
CA GLU A 716 -20.63 -6.69 3.60
C GLU A 716 -19.73 -6.97 4.78
N VAL A 717 -18.93 -5.98 5.22
CA VAL A 717 -18.16 -6.09 6.46
C VAL A 717 -19.08 -6.31 7.66
N LYS A 718 -20.21 -5.58 7.74
CA LYS A 718 -21.20 -5.79 8.81
C LYS A 718 -21.90 -7.15 8.69
N ASP A 719 -22.19 -7.60 7.48
CA ASP A 719 -22.73 -8.94 7.25
C ASP A 719 -21.74 -10.03 7.68
N ASP A 720 -20.44 -9.88 7.41
CA ASP A 720 -19.40 -10.82 7.82
C ASP A 720 -19.24 -10.91 9.35
N ILE A 721 -19.42 -9.78 10.04
CA ILE A 721 -19.51 -9.72 11.51
C ILE A 721 -20.75 -10.46 11.99
N TRP A 722 -21.92 -10.20 11.39
CA TRP A 722 -23.17 -10.84 11.77
C TRP A 722 -23.06 -12.37 11.64
N ILE A 723 -22.58 -12.86 10.49
CA ILE A 723 -22.40 -14.29 10.24
C ILE A 723 -21.41 -14.89 11.24
N ALA A 724 -20.30 -14.20 11.53
CA ALA A 724 -19.33 -14.67 12.52
C ALA A 724 -19.97 -14.83 13.91
N ILE A 725 -20.83 -13.91 14.35
CA ILE A 725 -21.56 -14.04 15.61
C ILE A 725 -22.54 -15.22 15.56
N GLN A 726 -23.20 -15.46 14.42
CA GLN A 726 -24.13 -16.58 14.27
C GLN A 726 -23.46 -17.96 14.44
N LEU A 727 -22.16 -18.06 14.16
CA LEU A 727 -21.37 -19.30 14.28
C LEU A 727 -20.99 -19.65 15.73
N LEU A 728 -21.05 -18.69 16.66
CA LEU A 728 -20.64 -18.89 18.05
C LEU A 728 -21.60 -19.81 18.81
N SER A 729 -21.06 -20.50 19.81
CA SER A 729 -21.84 -21.28 20.76
C SER A 729 -22.57 -20.38 21.76
N GLU A 730 -23.69 -20.86 22.32
CA GLU A 730 -24.34 -20.18 23.45
C GLU A 730 -23.52 -20.33 24.74
N PRO A 731 -23.44 -19.30 25.61
CA PRO A 731 -24.20 -18.04 25.57
C PRO A 731 -23.52 -16.89 24.80
N ALA A 732 -22.33 -17.10 24.23
CA ALA A 732 -21.53 -16.03 23.62
C ALA A 732 -22.24 -15.41 22.41
N LYS A 733 -22.91 -16.23 21.60
CA LYS A 733 -23.73 -15.79 20.48
C LYS A 733 -24.79 -14.75 20.90
N SER A 734 -25.66 -15.12 21.85
CA SER A 734 -26.72 -14.22 22.32
C SER A 734 -26.16 -12.92 22.92
N GLN A 735 -25.09 -13.02 23.71
CA GLN A 735 -24.44 -11.85 24.32
C GLN A 735 -23.85 -10.90 23.28
N MET A 736 -23.25 -11.41 22.20
CA MET A 736 -22.67 -10.57 21.15
C MET A 736 -23.75 -9.96 20.25
N LEU A 737 -24.83 -10.67 19.95
CA LEU A 737 -25.97 -10.11 19.21
C LEU A 737 -26.63 -8.97 19.99
N GLU A 738 -26.83 -9.13 21.29
CA GLU A 738 -27.37 -8.08 22.15
C GLU A 738 -26.43 -6.86 22.16
N LYS A 739 -25.15 -7.09 22.43
CA LYS A 739 -24.14 -6.05 22.55
C LYS A 739 -23.96 -5.22 21.27
N TYR A 740 -24.01 -5.86 20.10
CA TYR A 740 -23.75 -5.22 18.80
C TYR A 740 -25.01 -5.08 17.94
N SER A 741 -26.19 -5.10 18.57
CA SER A 741 -27.49 -4.97 17.91
C SER A 741 -27.64 -3.70 17.06
N ASN A 742 -26.91 -2.63 17.40
CA ASN A 742 -26.88 -1.36 16.66
C ASN A 742 -26.17 -1.44 15.29
N LEU A 743 -25.32 -2.45 15.06
CA LEU A 743 -24.61 -2.61 13.78
C LEU A 743 -25.48 -3.24 12.70
N PHE A 744 -26.41 -4.07 13.12
CA PHE A 744 -27.30 -4.78 12.23
C PHE A 744 -28.57 -3.97 12.06
N PRO A 745 -29.15 -3.90 10.84
CA PRO A 745 -30.49 -3.37 10.72
C PRO A 745 -31.36 -4.13 11.72
N ALA A 746 -32.23 -3.40 12.46
CA ALA A 746 -33.32 -4.06 13.16
C ALA A 746 -33.91 -5.04 12.14
N LEU A 747 -34.09 -6.31 12.53
CA LEU A 747 -34.91 -7.23 11.76
C LEU A 747 -36.26 -6.52 11.68
N ALA A 748 -36.43 -5.67 10.66
CA ALA A 748 -37.70 -5.33 10.16
C ALA A 748 -38.23 -6.71 9.84
N ALA A 749 -39.11 -7.21 10.70
CA ALA A 749 -40.20 -8.02 10.18
C ALA A 749 -40.56 -7.28 8.90
N MET A 750 -40.30 -7.92 7.76
CA MET A 750 -40.89 -7.46 6.53
C MET A 750 -42.37 -7.51 6.85
N GLU A 751 -42.91 -6.38 7.34
CA GLU A 751 -44.32 -6.13 7.23
C GLU A 751 -44.51 -6.27 5.73
N GLU A 752 -45.10 -7.40 5.33
CA GLU A 752 -45.61 -7.51 3.99
C GLU A 752 -46.34 -6.19 3.71
N PRO A 753 -46.10 -5.55 2.55
CA PRO A 753 -46.81 -4.32 2.24
C PRO A 753 -48.30 -4.59 2.43
N LEU A 754 -48.91 -3.90 3.40
CA LEU A 754 -50.34 -4.08 3.67
C LEU A 754 -51.09 -3.83 2.37
N THR A 755 -51.70 -4.87 1.82
CA THR A 755 -52.68 -4.71 0.76
C THR A 755 -53.90 -3.96 1.32
N SER A 756 -54.68 -3.29 0.47
CA SER A 756 -55.80 -2.46 0.90
C SER A 756 -56.83 -3.21 1.77
N VAL A 757 -56.91 -4.54 1.64
CA VAL A 757 -57.84 -5.41 2.39
C VAL A 757 -57.17 -6.23 3.50
N SER A 758 -55.91 -5.96 3.84
CA SER A 758 -55.16 -6.72 4.85
C SER A 758 -55.15 -6.06 6.24
N ILE A 759 -54.74 -6.84 7.24
CA ILE A 759 -54.57 -6.44 8.63
C ILE A 759 -53.31 -7.15 9.14
N THR A 760 -52.65 -6.61 10.16
CA THR A 760 -51.55 -7.29 10.88
C THR A 760 -51.95 -7.53 12.32
N ALA A 761 -51.46 -8.60 12.96
CA ALA A 761 -51.68 -8.91 14.37
C ALA A 761 -50.42 -9.61 14.92
N PRO A 762 -50.17 -9.59 16.25
CA PRO A 762 -49.13 -10.43 16.84
C PRO A 762 -49.51 -11.92 16.73
N ASP A 763 -48.51 -12.78 16.54
CA ASP A 763 -48.72 -14.25 16.47
C ASP A 763 -49.27 -14.82 17.79
N THR A 764 -49.05 -14.12 18.90
CA THR A 764 -49.51 -14.53 20.23
C THR A 764 -50.30 -13.44 20.95
N LEU A 765 -51.44 -13.81 21.53
CA LEU A 765 -52.17 -12.98 22.50
C LEU A 765 -51.69 -13.30 23.93
N ASN A 766 -50.99 -12.35 24.55
CA ASN A 766 -50.53 -12.51 25.94
C ASN A 766 -51.59 -12.01 26.94
N LEU A 767 -52.11 -12.91 27.79
CA LEU A 767 -53.19 -12.61 28.74
C LEU A 767 -52.79 -11.67 29.90
N LYS A 768 -51.50 -11.42 30.14
CA LYS A 768 -51.04 -10.38 31.09
C LYS A 768 -51.07 -8.98 30.50
N LYS A 769 -51.19 -8.83 29.18
CA LYS A 769 -51.29 -7.54 28.52
C LYS A 769 -52.76 -7.15 28.36
N ASP A 770 -53.09 -5.92 28.73
CA ASP A 770 -54.47 -5.43 28.67
C ASP A 770 -54.96 -5.07 27.26
N GLY A 771 -54.14 -5.32 26.24
CA GLY A 771 -54.45 -4.96 24.87
C GLY A 771 -53.31 -5.27 23.90
N PHE A 772 -53.60 -5.16 22.61
CA PHE A 772 -52.62 -5.18 21.53
C PHE A 772 -53.11 -4.32 20.37
N SER A 773 -52.20 -4.00 19.46
CA SER A 773 -52.48 -3.18 18.28
C SER A 773 -51.92 -3.85 17.02
N GLY A 774 -52.45 -3.45 15.88
CA GLY A 774 -51.97 -3.84 14.55
C GLY A 774 -52.25 -2.76 13.52
N LYS A 775 -51.88 -3.01 12.26
CA LYS A 775 -52.16 -2.13 11.11
C LYS A 775 -53.32 -2.68 10.28
N TYR A 776 -53.95 -1.82 9.49
CA TYR A 776 -55.01 -2.21 8.55
C TYR A 776 -54.92 -1.44 7.22
N GLY A 777 -55.30 -2.09 6.13
CA GLY A 777 -55.29 -1.51 4.78
C GLY A 777 -56.46 -0.54 4.54
N GLU A 778 -56.37 0.30 3.51
CA GLU A 778 -57.31 1.39 3.23
C GLU A 778 -58.78 0.98 3.11
N ASP A 779 -59.08 -0.26 2.70
CA ASP A 779 -60.44 -0.77 2.50
C ASP A 779 -61.05 -1.43 3.75
N ILE A 780 -60.30 -1.52 4.86
CA ILE A 780 -60.81 -2.05 6.12
C ILE A 780 -61.57 -0.97 6.90
N ALA A 781 -62.85 -1.21 7.13
CA ALA A 781 -63.75 -0.34 7.89
C ALA A 781 -63.93 -0.80 9.36
N ALA A 782 -63.62 -2.06 9.68
CA ALA A 782 -63.65 -2.57 11.05
C ALA A 782 -62.69 -3.75 11.25
N VAL A 783 -62.13 -3.87 12.45
CA VAL A 783 -61.32 -5.03 12.87
C VAL A 783 -61.92 -5.61 14.14
N LYS A 784 -62.11 -6.94 14.20
CA LYS A 784 -62.78 -7.61 15.32
C LYS A 784 -61.94 -8.74 15.88
N LEU A 785 -61.93 -8.87 17.21
CA LEU A 785 -61.35 -9.98 17.94
C LEU A 785 -62.42 -11.05 18.13
N ILE A 786 -62.14 -12.25 17.64
CA ILE A 786 -62.99 -13.42 17.70
C ILE A 786 -62.39 -14.42 18.67
N VAL A 787 -63.20 -14.95 19.58
CA VAL A 787 -62.83 -16.04 20.48
C VAL A 787 -63.91 -17.11 20.37
N GLU A 788 -63.53 -18.33 20.01
CA GLU A 788 -64.47 -19.45 19.82
C GLU A 788 -65.63 -19.10 18.88
N GLY A 789 -65.32 -18.41 17.77
CA GLY A 789 -66.31 -17.99 16.76
C GLY A 789 -67.23 -16.84 17.18
N ARG A 790 -66.99 -16.18 18.32
CA ARG A 790 -67.80 -15.04 18.79
C ARG A 790 -66.99 -13.75 18.82
N VAL A 791 -67.59 -12.65 18.38
CA VAL A 791 -66.99 -11.30 18.49
C VAL A 791 -66.91 -10.91 19.96
N VAL A 792 -65.68 -10.80 20.49
CA VAL A 792 -65.40 -10.40 21.87
C VAL A 792 -65.21 -8.88 21.98
N GLN A 793 -64.66 -8.28 20.93
CA GLN A 793 -64.41 -6.84 20.85
C GLN A 793 -64.27 -6.38 19.39
N VAL A 794 -64.66 -5.12 19.14
CA VAL A 794 -64.32 -4.39 17.91
C VAL A 794 -63.19 -3.41 18.26
N ALA A 795 -62.14 -3.36 17.46
CA ALA A 795 -60.99 -2.51 17.70
C ALA A 795 -61.34 -1.03 17.51
N THR A 796 -60.60 -0.16 18.20
CA THR A 796 -60.58 1.27 17.89
C THR A 796 -59.63 1.51 16.73
N LEU A 797 -60.13 2.07 15.63
CA LEU A 797 -59.31 2.42 14.46
C LEU A 797 -58.77 3.85 14.58
N ASN A 798 -57.53 4.05 14.12
CA ASN A 798 -56.93 5.35 13.88
C ASN A 798 -56.70 5.52 12.36
N PRO A 799 -57.54 6.31 11.67
CA PRO A 799 -57.40 6.54 10.23
C PRO A 799 -56.15 7.32 9.83
N ALA A 800 -55.59 8.16 10.71
CA ALA A 800 -54.40 8.96 10.39
C ALA A 800 -53.13 8.11 10.29
N THR A 801 -53.09 6.98 11.00
CA THR A 801 -51.91 6.10 11.08
C THR A 801 -52.18 4.70 10.54
N HIS A 802 -53.39 4.40 10.05
CA HIS A 802 -53.82 3.07 9.60
C HIS A 802 -53.56 1.96 10.64
N THR A 803 -53.81 2.27 11.93
CA THR A 803 -53.62 1.33 13.05
C THR A 803 -54.91 1.05 13.80
N TYR A 804 -55.08 -0.17 14.30
CA TYR A 804 -56.18 -0.55 15.18
C TYR A 804 -55.67 -0.97 16.55
N THR A 805 -56.50 -0.83 17.59
CA THR A 805 -56.15 -1.22 18.97
C THR A 805 -57.30 -1.94 19.66
N PHE A 806 -56.98 -3.04 20.33
CA PHE A 806 -57.82 -3.67 21.35
C PHE A 806 -57.27 -3.33 22.74
N SER A 807 -58.15 -2.98 23.67
CA SER A 807 -57.82 -2.62 25.06
C SER A 807 -58.86 -3.15 26.04
N GLY A 808 -58.50 -3.32 27.31
CA GLY A 808 -59.38 -3.92 28.33
C GLY A 808 -59.54 -5.44 28.17
N LEU A 809 -58.55 -6.13 27.62
CA LEU A 809 -58.61 -7.57 27.37
C LEU A 809 -58.44 -8.41 28.63
N THR A 810 -57.79 -7.90 29.69
CA THR A 810 -57.64 -8.64 30.96
C THR A 810 -58.97 -8.91 31.66
N GLY A 811 -60.01 -8.11 31.38
CA GLY A 811 -61.37 -8.32 31.84
C GLY A 811 -62.22 -9.27 30.98
N LYS A 812 -61.69 -9.73 29.83
CA LYS A 812 -62.35 -10.68 28.94
C LYS A 812 -61.97 -12.10 29.37
N ARG A 813 -62.95 -13.00 29.55
CA ARG A 813 -62.71 -14.40 29.94
C ARG A 813 -62.14 -15.22 28.77
N ILE A 814 -60.90 -14.96 28.38
CA ILE A 814 -60.15 -15.70 27.35
C ILE A 814 -59.20 -16.67 28.05
N ARG A 815 -59.17 -17.93 27.62
CA ARG A 815 -58.32 -19.00 28.17
C ARG A 815 -57.22 -19.35 27.17
N THR A 816 -56.12 -19.91 27.68
CA THR A 816 -55.01 -20.41 26.84
C THR A 816 -55.40 -21.56 25.89
N THR A 817 -56.59 -22.16 26.09
CA THR A 817 -57.13 -23.23 25.24
C THR A 817 -58.13 -22.73 24.19
N ASP A 818 -58.50 -21.45 24.21
CA ASP A 818 -59.50 -20.91 23.28
C ASP A 818 -58.86 -20.63 21.91
N GLY A 819 -59.58 -20.91 20.83
CA GLY A 819 -59.23 -20.45 19.47
C GLY A 819 -59.51 -18.95 19.34
N VAL A 820 -58.48 -18.17 19.02
CA VAL A 820 -58.55 -16.71 18.95
C VAL A 820 -58.08 -16.23 17.58
N SER A 821 -58.90 -15.40 16.93
CA SER A 821 -58.55 -14.78 15.66
C SER A 821 -58.90 -13.30 15.61
N VAL A 822 -58.22 -12.58 14.72
CA VAL A 822 -58.52 -11.19 14.38
C VAL A 822 -58.97 -11.12 12.94
N ILE A 823 -60.11 -10.47 12.69
CA ILE A 823 -60.72 -10.41 11.35
C ILE A 823 -60.95 -8.96 10.93
N GLY A 824 -60.51 -8.63 9.72
CA GLY A 824 -60.76 -7.37 9.03
C GLY A 824 -62.02 -7.43 8.17
N TYR A 825 -62.81 -6.36 8.21
CA TYR A 825 -64.08 -6.21 7.50
C TYR A 825 -64.07 -4.94 6.64
N THR A 826 -64.65 -5.02 5.45
CA THR A 826 -64.90 -3.87 4.57
C THR A 826 -66.12 -3.04 5.01
N ALA A 827 -66.32 -1.86 4.40
CA ALA A 827 -67.48 -1.02 4.65
C ALA A 827 -68.84 -1.69 4.34
N SER A 828 -68.86 -2.68 3.43
CA SER A 828 -70.05 -3.51 3.14
C SER A 828 -70.28 -4.62 4.17
N GLY A 829 -69.38 -4.79 5.15
CA GLY A 829 -69.46 -5.81 6.18
C GLY A 829 -68.91 -7.19 5.78
N SER A 830 -68.22 -7.30 4.64
CA SER A 830 -67.61 -8.56 4.20
C SER A 830 -66.27 -8.82 4.91
N GLU A 831 -66.06 -10.05 5.37
CA GLU A 831 -64.77 -10.52 5.89
C GLU A 831 -63.76 -10.63 4.75
N VAL A 832 -62.59 -10.03 4.93
CA VAL A 832 -61.58 -9.97 3.86
C VAL A 832 -60.20 -10.48 4.27
N HIS A 833 -59.92 -10.56 5.57
CA HIS A 833 -58.67 -11.12 6.07
C HIS A 833 -58.79 -11.57 7.53
N GLN A 834 -58.36 -12.79 7.84
CA GLN A 834 -58.38 -13.40 9.16
C GLN A 834 -56.99 -13.88 9.55
N LEU A 835 -56.56 -13.55 10.78
CA LEU A 835 -55.31 -14.01 11.39
C LEU A 835 -55.62 -14.76 12.67
N GLU A 836 -55.12 -16.00 12.79
CA GLU A 836 -55.20 -16.80 14.03
C GLU A 836 -54.07 -16.39 14.98
N MET A 837 -54.32 -16.47 16.29
CA MET A 837 -53.35 -16.14 17.33
C MET A 837 -53.26 -17.27 18.36
N GLU A 838 -52.05 -17.60 18.79
CA GLU A 838 -51.85 -18.47 19.95
C GLU A 838 -52.04 -17.70 21.27
N VAL A 839 -52.73 -18.27 22.25
CA VAL A 839 -52.96 -17.61 23.53
C VAL A 839 -51.90 -18.02 24.55
N THR A 840 -51.14 -17.04 25.06
CA THR A 840 -50.06 -17.25 26.03
C THR A 840 -50.32 -16.53 27.36
N ASN A 841 -49.71 -17.02 28.44
CA ASN A 841 -49.85 -16.47 29.79
C ASN A 841 -48.91 -15.31 30.10
#